data_AF-A0AAD7NFN7-F1
#
_entry.id   AF-A0AAD7NFN7-F1
#
_cell.length_a   1.000
_cell.length_b   1.000
_cell.length_c   1.000
_cell.angle_alpha   90.00
_cell.angle_beta   90.00
_cell.angle_gamma   90.00
#
_symmetry.space_group_name_H-M   'P 1'
#
loop_
_entity.id
_entity.type
_entity.pdbx_description
1 polymer ?
#
loop_
_entity_poly.entity_id
_entity_poly.type
_entity_poly.pdbx_seq_one_letter_code
_entity_poly.pdbx_strand_id
1 'polypeptide(L)'
;MIKQTKGSCDSESSGDDAPAAPLRDSDAGDSLRESWDGDARVDSDLERDVDNFGADPPSDDEVPPIRNPEPPSASKRRRATMEEVEDEDERWVQDFPQEFEAGAVLEECKTEFEKLRQKQKAAGEEPWSPFKSEEEWEMARWLMTSGLSQSKTDDFLKLNSVRNDVKPSFHNNRAFLKHIDALPEGPGWRCFPFDLEGDERDADGVPKVETVYMWYRNPVECIQELLGNPAFKKMGFAPRRVFKDVDDEGEGKNREYNEMWTAEWWWQIQNLLPKGSTLCPIIISSDKTQLTRFSGDQQAWPVYLTIGDIDKETRRSPSSHATVLIGYIPVTKLEIFKKASRQAVAHQLFHDCMRVLLAPLKEAGEKGVRMDCADDEQSKGQHPPEFKTQNLRPVVPFWANLPHCDIFSCMTPDILHELHNGLFGDHLVSWTSEAMAGLGPEIDVRFRAMTPHPSLRHFKKGISLTTQWTGTEHKNMEKVFLGILPGATEPGVQRAVKGVVDFIHYAHFETHCDESLAKMDAAWAAFHSNKVVFKELEIRDERDYTPQMTVWLRRQEAVYKFGTYLQWAAPGYIAKPATVDDDDEMTSIPPPPEPPLVPDDSDDEGELEDSPPSVPVYVVAKKPGFPNVTATSISTDFRAPDFLLHLSAFLHSKSIIPPIELSPSSKFPVYKRLSLTLPAVSAVTSKTVGDTITAVKAEGMKITPTAVKPATHGRFDTILVRTHPRGDGASPVDGLRVARVKVIFRLPEFHGTYPEALAYIEWFRPLTQPVPDIGMYQVAPSTRNHRPNSTIIPITNIVRSCHLIPVFGHVSDTTWTSARVLDQSPSFYLNPYLRHHDFYLFRYLVDLYNSKKEEEERRVRMRRMGRAAR
;
A
#
# COMPACT_ATOMS: atom_id res chain seq x y z
N MET A 1 -16.03 49.46 -11.14
CA MET A 1 -16.91 50.39 -11.91
C MET A 1 -16.04 51.18 -12.91
N ILE A 2 -16.56 51.49 -14.10
CA ILE A 2 -16.30 52.68 -14.95
C ILE A 2 -14.83 53.13 -15.25
N LYS A 3 -14.37 52.84 -16.49
CA LYS A 3 -13.63 53.68 -17.51
C LYS A 3 -12.23 54.34 -17.31
N GLN A 4 -11.33 54.04 -18.28
CA GLN A 4 -10.48 54.92 -19.15
C GLN A 4 -9.35 55.82 -18.53
N THR A 5 -8.19 56.20 -19.16
CA THR A 5 -7.40 55.76 -20.36
C THR A 5 -5.97 56.40 -20.43
N LYS A 6 -4.98 55.68 -21.00
CA LYS A 6 -3.79 56.10 -21.82
C LYS A 6 -2.63 57.02 -21.30
N GLY A 7 -1.38 56.56 -21.57
CA GLY A 7 -0.21 57.34 -22.06
C GLY A 7 0.92 57.65 -21.07
N SER A 8 2.17 58.00 -21.47
CA SER A 8 2.96 57.70 -22.69
C SER A 8 4.43 58.19 -22.56
N CYS A 9 5.41 57.42 -23.07
CA CYS A 9 6.74 57.85 -23.61
C CYS A 9 7.88 58.44 -22.72
N ASP A 10 9.12 58.08 -23.13
CA ASP A 10 10.41 58.82 -23.18
C ASP A 10 11.13 59.29 -21.88
N SER A 11 12.48 59.39 -21.79
CA SER A 11 13.62 58.82 -22.57
C SER A 11 14.96 58.95 -21.79
N GLU A 12 16.03 58.26 -22.24
CA GLU A 12 17.48 58.63 -22.12
C GLU A 12 18.17 58.72 -20.73
N SER A 13 19.51 58.63 -20.56
CA SER A 13 20.64 58.19 -21.42
C SER A 13 21.94 57.93 -20.61
N SER A 14 22.94 57.25 -21.21
CA SER A 14 24.39 57.24 -20.88
C SER A 14 24.88 56.66 -19.52
N GLY A 15 26.08 56.07 -19.41
CA GLY A 15 27.04 55.71 -20.47
C GLY A 15 28.38 55.12 -19.95
N ASP A 16 28.96 54.23 -20.77
CA ASP A 16 30.39 53.99 -21.03
C ASP A 16 31.41 53.44 -19.99
N ASP A 17 32.55 53.02 -20.58
CA ASP A 17 33.88 52.64 -20.08
C ASP A 17 34.16 51.28 -19.41
N ALA A 18 34.83 50.42 -20.20
CA ALA A 18 35.77 49.37 -19.77
C ALA A 18 37.22 50.00 -19.69
N PRO A 19 38.34 49.31 -19.29
CA PRO A 19 38.78 48.04 -19.90
C PRO A 19 39.65 47.06 -19.04
N ALA A 20 39.95 45.91 -19.65
CA ALA A 20 41.21 45.12 -19.60
C ALA A 20 41.81 44.56 -18.27
N ALA A 21 42.12 43.26 -18.32
CA ALA A 21 43.06 42.53 -17.44
C ALA A 21 44.55 42.84 -17.82
N PRO A 22 45.64 42.20 -17.27
CA PRO A 22 45.91 40.75 -17.47
C PRO A 22 46.91 40.03 -16.49
N LEU A 23 47.25 38.75 -16.78
CA LEU A 23 48.44 37.95 -16.32
C LEU A 23 48.46 37.49 -14.81
N ARG A 24 49.14 36.39 -14.37
CA ARG A 24 50.03 35.42 -15.07
C ARG A 24 50.23 34.03 -14.41
N ASP A 25 50.52 33.03 -15.27
CA ASP A 25 51.26 31.74 -15.18
C ASP A 25 51.89 31.22 -13.86
N SER A 26 51.79 29.91 -13.56
CA SER A 26 52.90 28.91 -13.75
C SER A 26 52.62 27.47 -13.24
N ASP A 27 52.78 26.47 -14.13
CA ASP A 27 53.59 25.22 -14.09
C ASP A 27 53.74 24.33 -12.81
N ALA A 28 54.00 23.00 -12.89
CA ALA A 28 53.89 21.96 -13.96
C ALA A 28 54.21 20.54 -13.40
N GLY A 29 53.94 19.47 -14.16
CA GLY A 29 54.41 18.07 -13.93
C GLY A 29 53.27 17.02 -13.96
N ASP A 30 53.07 16.09 -14.92
CA ASP A 30 53.92 15.25 -15.82
C ASP A 30 54.25 13.84 -15.25
N SER A 31 54.09 12.68 -15.93
CA SER A 31 53.17 12.20 -16.99
C SER A 31 53.27 10.64 -17.13
N LEU A 32 52.88 10.04 -18.29
CA LEU A 32 53.06 8.64 -18.74
C LEU A 32 52.11 7.57 -18.13
N ARG A 33 51.70 6.44 -18.76
CA ARG A 33 51.59 5.93 -20.17
C ARG A 33 50.79 4.58 -20.13
N GLU A 34 50.22 3.96 -21.19
CA GLU A 34 49.68 4.41 -22.50
C GLU A 34 49.05 3.22 -23.29
N SER A 35 47.80 3.38 -23.75
CA SER A 35 47.16 2.66 -24.90
C SER A 35 46.84 1.16 -24.81
N TRP A 36 45.87 0.69 -25.62
CA TRP A 36 46.04 -0.27 -26.74
C TRP A 36 44.67 -0.52 -27.42
N ASP A 37 44.55 -0.17 -28.72
CA ASP A 37 43.37 -0.43 -29.56
C ASP A 37 43.38 -1.85 -30.20
N GLY A 38 42.22 -2.35 -30.62
CA GLY A 38 42.09 -3.67 -31.25
C GLY A 38 40.78 -3.87 -32.02
N ASP A 39 40.77 -3.45 -33.29
CA ASP A 39 39.63 -3.57 -34.22
C ASP A 39 39.58 -4.95 -34.90
N ALA A 40 38.37 -5.53 -35.11
CA ALA A 40 38.04 -6.41 -36.25
C ALA A 40 36.61 -7.02 -36.25
N ARG A 41 35.81 -6.54 -37.22
CA ARG A 41 34.98 -7.30 -38.18
C ARG A 41 33.68 -8.03 -37.78
N VAL A 42 32.68 -7.69 -38.59
CA VAL A 42 31.44 -8.41 -38.92
C VAL A 42 31.75 -9.63 -39.81
N ASP A 43 30.93 -10.69 -39.69
CA ASP A 43 30.54 -11.57 -40.80
C ASP A 43 29.03 -11.84 -40.68
N SER A 44 28.38 -12.26 -41.78
CA SER A 44 26.91 -12.34 -41.91
C SER A 44 26.40 -13.70 -42.40
N ASP A 45 25.11 -13.72 -42.76
CA ASP A 45 24.38 -14.78 -43.48
C ASP A 45 24.02 -16.01 -42.60
N LEU A 46 22.78 -16.51 -42.48
CA LEU A 46 21.57 -16.58 -43.32
C LEU A 46 21.63 -17.55 -44.52
N GLU A 47 21.30 -18.82 -44.26
CA GLU A 47 20.27 -19.56 -45.01
C GLU A 47 19.70 -20.65 -44.06
N ARG A 48 18.39 -20.87 -43.88
CA ARG A 48 17.30 -21.23 -44.81
C ARG A 48 17.47 -22.62 -45.42
N ASP A 49 16.61 -23.54 -44.98
CA ASP A 49 16.14 -24.66 -45.78
C ASP A 49 14.65 -24.88 -45.51
N VAL A 50 13.91 -25.34 -46.52
CA VAL A 50 12.47 -25.61 -46.49
C VAL A 50 12.26 -26.89 -47.28
N ASP A 51 11.60 -27.89 -46.70
CA ASP A 51 10.97 -28.92 -47.54
C ASP A 51 9.72 -29.55 -46.90
N ASN A 52 8.91 -30.16 -47.75
CA ASN A 52 7.48 -30.37 -47.52
C ASN A 52 7.02 -31.78 -47.94
N PHE A 53 6.35 -32.49 -47.02
CA PHE A 53 5.61 -33.71 -47.33
C PHE A 53 4.32 -33.80 -46.50
N GLY A 54 3.21 -34.11 -47.16
CA GLY A 54 1.93 -34.44 -46.53
C GLY A 54 1.14 -35.42 -47.40
N ALA A 55 0.20 -36.15 -46.78
CA ALA A 55 -0.88 -36.91 -47.45
C ALA A 55 -1.87 -37.49 -46.40
N ASP A 56 -3.03 -36.83 -46.27
CA ASP A 56 -4.41 -37.37 -46.39
C ASP A 56 -4.93 -38.58 -45.55
N PRO A 57 -6.28 -38.76 -45.43
CA PRO A 57 -6.89 -39.33 -44.23
C PRO A 57 -7.76 -40.61 -44.43
N PRO A 58 -8.31 -41.15 -43.32
CA PRO A 58 -9.64 -41.75 -43.25
C PRO A 58 -10.53 -40.92 -42.27
N SER A 59 -11.68 -40.33 -42.66
CA SER A 59 -12.96 -40.89 -43.16
C SER A 59 -14.00 -41.10 -42.05
N ASP A 60 -15.21 -40.57 -42.25
CA ASP A 60 -16.33 -40.59 -41.30
C ASP A 60 -16.91 -42.01 -41.04
N ASP A 61 -17.60 -42.18 -39.90
CA ASP A 61 -18.75 -43.07 -39.79
C ASP A 61 -19.71 -42.66 -38.63
N GLU A 62 -20.98 -42.97 -38.81
CA GLU A 62 -22.22 -42.40 -38.25
C GLU A 62 -22.38 -42.24 -36.71
N VAL A 63 -23.17 -41.22 -36.31
CA VAL A 63 -23.72 -41.05 -34.93
C VAL A 63 -25.27 -41.07 -34.95
N PRO A 64 -25.93 -42.07 -34.32
CA PRO A 64 -27.40 -42.13 -34.19
C PRO A 64 -27.94 -41.37 -32.94
N PRO A 65 -29.24 -40.98 -32.91
CA PRO A 65 -29.67 -39.83 -32.09
C PRO A 65 -30.44 -40.11 -30.76
N ILE A 66 -30.23 -39.19 -29.81
CA ILE A 66 -31.16 -38.56 -28.84
C ILE A 66 -32.21 -39.43 -28.11
N ARG A 67 -32.19 -39.38 -26.76
CA ARG A 67 -33.39 -39.38 -25.89
C ARG A 67 -33.11 -38.74 -24.53
N ASN A 68 -33.86 -37.68 -24.18
CA ASN A 68 -33.79 -37.04 -22.86
C ASN A 68 -34.78 -37.72 -21.87
N PRO A 69 -34.40 -37.95 -20.60
CA PRO A 69 -35.32 -38.22 -19.50
C PRO A 69 -35.88 -36.92 -18.89
N GLU A 70 -37.09 -36.97 -18.33
CA GLU A 70 -37.78 -35.85 -17.69
C GLU A 70 -37.37 -35.65 -16.20
N PRO A 71 -37.49 -34.43 -15.64
CA PRO A 71 -37.15 -34.15 -14.23
C PRO A 71 -38.26 -34.58 -13.25
N PRO A 72 -37.93 -35.20 -12.10
CA PRO A 72 -38.93 -35.68 -11.15
C PRO A 72 -39.45 -34.59 -10.17
N SER A 73 -40.75 -34.31 -10.28
CA SER A 73 -41.71 -33.91 -9.23
C SER A 73 -41.18 -33.31 -7.90
N ALA A 74 -41.57 -32.06 -7.62
CA ALA A 74 -41.29 -31.38 -6.35
C ALA A 74 -41.95 -32.04 -5.13
N SER A 75 -41.20 -32.19 -4.03
CA SER A 75 -41.75 -32.61 -2.73
C SER A 75 -41.58 -31.51 -1.67
N LYS A 76 -42.65 -31.20 -0.93
CA LYS A 76 -42.65 -30.14 0.09
C LYS A 76 -41.95 -30.62 1.36
N ARG A 77 -40.88 -29.96 1.78
CA ARG A 77 -40.42 -29.94 3.18
C ARG A 77 -40.68 -28.57 3.81
N ARG A 78 -40.88 -28.55 5.12
CA ARG A 78 -41.39 -27.40 5.87
C ARG A 78 -40.26 -26.41 6.13
N ARG A 79 -40.46 -25.13 5.75
CA ARG A 79 -39.64 -24.02 6.25
C ARG A 79 -39.91 -23.88 7.74
N ALA A 80 -38.90 -24.12 8.57
CA ALA A 80 -38.92 -23.64 9.95
C ALA A 80 -38.44 -22.19 9.92
N THR A 81 -39.22 -21.27 10.45
CA THR A 81 -38.75 -19.92 10.76
C THR A 81 -37.92 -20.01 12.03
N MET A 82 -36.60 -19.92 11.87
CA MET A 82 -35.72 -19.49 12.96
C MET A 82 -35.69 -17.96 12.88
N GLU A 83 -35.91 -17.29 14.01
CA GLU A 83 -35.78 -15.84 14.09
C GLU A 83 -34.29 -15.51 14.00
N GLU A 84 -33.93 -14.72 12.98
CA GLU A 84 -32.60 -14.15 12.86
C GLU A 84 -32.47 -13.09 13.95
N VAL A 85 -31.61 -13.35 14.93
CA VAL A 85 -31.20 -12.35 15.93
C VAL A 85 -30.04 -11.60 15.31
N GLU A 86 -30.30 -10.35 14.94
CA GLU A 86 -29.31 -9.43 14.41
C GLU A 86 -28.38 -8.99 15.56
N ASP A 87 -27.37 -9.81 15.88
CA ASP A 87 -26.23 -9.42 16.71
C ASP A 87 -25.34 -8.44 15.89
N GLU A 88 -25.85 -7.24 15.59
CA GLU A 88 -24.99 -6.14 15.17
C GLU A 88 -24.07 -5.74 16.34
N ASP A 89 -22.77 -5.58 16.06
CA ASP A 89 -21.90 -4.77 16.92
C ASP A 89 -22.44 -3.33 16.88
N GLU A 90 -23.33 -2.93 17.81
CA GLU A 90 -24.01 -1.63 17.87
C GLU A 90 -23.02 -0.45 17.98
N ARG A 91 -22.40 -0.07 16.86
CA ARG A 91 -21.50 1.08 16.78
C ARG A 91 -22.28 2.35 17.03
N TRP A 92 -22.02 3.02 18.15
CA TRP A 92 -22.69 4.26 18.47
C TRP A 92 -22.20 5.38 17.53
N VAL A 93 -23.14 6.00 16.82
CA VAL A 93 -22.87 7.09 15.86
C VAL A 93 -23.45 8.39 16.41
N GLN A 94 -22.57 9.36 16.64
CA GLN A 94 -22.95 10.76 16.84
C GLN A 94 -23.00 11.46 15.48
N ASP A 95 -24.21 11.69 14.97
CA ASP A 95 -24.46 12.59 13.83
C ASP A 95 -24.09 14.04 14.15
N PHE A 96 -23.80 14.83 13.11
CA PHE A 96 -23.59 16.26 13.25
C PHE A 96 -24.87 16.97 13.76
N PRO A 97 -24.77 18.03 14.57
CA PRO A 97 -25.96 18.73 15.07
C PRO A 97 -26.79 19.32 13.92
N GLN A 98 -28.04 18.86 13.78
CA GLN A 98 -28.95 19.21 12.69
C GLN A 98 -29.19 20.73 12.55
N GLU A 99 -28.99 21.49 13.63
CA GLU A 99 -29.10 22.95 13.65
C GLU A 99 -28.14 23.66 12.67
N PHE A 100 -27.05 23.02 12.23
CA PHE A 100 -26.12 23.53 11.22
C PHE A 100 -26.52 23.19 9.78
N GLU A 101 -27.50 22.31 9.54
CA GLU A 101 -27.97 21.93 8.19
C GLU A 101 -26.82 21.49 7.24
N ALA A 102 -25.81 20.80 7.77
CA ALA A 102 -24.76 20.15 6.99
C ALA A 102 -25.34 18.92 6.26
N GLY A 103 -25.16 18.82 4.94
CA GLY A 103 -25.81 17.78 4.13
C GLY A 103 -27.32 17.98 3.99
N ALA A 104 -27.83 19.21 4.14
CA ALA A 104 -29.26 19.53 3.98
C ALA A 104 -29.68 19.73 2.52
N VAL A 105 -31.00 19.89 2.34
CA VAL A 105 -31.81 19.76 1.11
C VAL A 105 -32.48 21.08 0.71
N LEU A 106 -32.51 21.42 -0.60
CA LEU A 106 -33.07 22.69 -1.13
C LEU A 106 -34.05 22.56 -2.31
N GLU A 107 -33.82 21.65 -3.28
CA GLU A 107 -34.64 21.47 -4.50
C GLU A 107 -34.38 20.08 -5.14
N GLU A 108 -35.44 19.40 -5.61
CA GLU A 108 -35.36 18.11 -6.33
C GLU A 108 -34.98 18.31 -7.82
N CYS A 109 -33.82 17.81 -8.24
CA CYS A 109 -33.31 17.93 -9.61
C CYS A 109 -33.11 16.57 -10.30
N LYS A 110 -33.47 16.47 -11.59
CA LYS A 110 -33.20 15.28 -12.41
C LYS A 110 -31.70 15.14 -12.69
N THR A 111 -31.15 13.95 -12.50
CA THR A 111 -29.74 13.65 -12.82
C THR A 111 -29.47 13.75 -14.34
N GLU A 112 -28.21 13.95 -14.75
CA GLU A 112 -27.85 13.90 -16.20
C GLU A 112 -28.13 12.52 -16.82
N PHE A 113 -28.01 11.43 -16.06
CA PHE A 113 -28.40 10.08 -16.49
C PHE A 113 -29.90 10.01 -16.84
N GLU A 114 -30.78 10.64 -16.03
CA GLU A 114 -32.21 10.69 -16.30
C GLU A 114 -32.57 11.66 -17.42
N LYS A 115 -31.93 12.84 -17.47
CA LYS A 115 -32.06 13.81 -18.56
C LYS A 115 -31.67 13.16 -19.89
N LEU A 116 -30.57 12.38 -19.92
CA LEU A 116 -30.15 11.57 -21.07
C LEU A 116 -31.17 10.48 -21.41
N ARG A 117 -31.60 9.65 -20.45
CA ARG A 117 -32.56 8.57 -20.73
C ARG A 117 -33.93 9.10 -21.16
N GLN A 118 -34.31 10.31 -20.75
CA GLN A 118 -35.49 11.02 -21.26
C GLN A 118 -35.27 11.55 -22.68
N LYS A 119 -34.09 12.06 -23.04
CA LYS A 119 -33.74 12.41 -24.44
C LYS A 119 -33.82 11.20 -25.36
N GLN A 120 -33.19 10.07 -25.01
CA GLN A 120 -33.29 8.81 -25.76
C GLN A 120 -34.74 8.37 -25.96
N LYS A 121 -35.53 8.28 -24.87
CA LYS A 121 -36.96 7.91 -24.94
C LYS A 121 -37.80 8.86 -25.79
N ALA A 122 -37.48 10.15 -25.81
CA ALA A 122 -38.16 11.14 -26.64
C ALA A 122 -37.76 11.06 -28.13
N ALA A 123 -36.54 10.61 -28.43
CA ALA A 123 -36.07 10.31 -29.78
C ALA A 123 -36.56 8.95 -30.32
N GLY A 124 -37.09 8.09 -29.44
CA GLY A 124 -37.44 6.70 -29.78
C GLY A 124 -36.25 5.74 -29.76
N GLU A 125 -35.18 6.11 -29.04
CA GLU A 125 -33.92 5.36 -28.99
C GLU A 125 -33.85 4.35 -27.82
N GLU A 126 -33.33 3.17 -28.14
CA GLU A 126 -33.02 2.13 -27.17
C GLU A 126 -31.81 2.50 -26.29
N PRO A 127 -31.67 1.93 -25.07
CA PRO A 127 -30.67 2.40 -24.10
C PRO A 127 -29.23 2.25 -24.59
N TRP A 128 -28.97 1.28 -25.48
CA TRP A 128 -27.67 1.00 -26.12
C TRP A 128 -27.41 1.85 -27.40
N SER A 129 -28.27 2.79 -27.77
CA SER A 129 -27.98 3.78 -28.82
C SER A 129 -26.66 4.52 -28.50
N PRO A 130 -25.71 4.65 -29.44
CA PRO A 130 -25.84 4.56 -30.90
C PRO A 130 -25.56 3.17 -31.53
N PHE A 131 -25.54 2.11 -30.74
CA PHE A 131 -25.44 0.72 -31.23
C PHE A 131 -26.82 0.14 -31.54
N LYS A 132 -26.88 -0.97 -32.30
CA LYS A 132 -28.13 -1.65 -32.69
C LYS A 132 -28.71 -2.52 -31.58
N SER A 133 -27.86 -3.16 -30.80
CA SER A 133 -28.24 -4.14 -29.78
C SER A 133 -27.22 -4.23 -28.64
N GLU A 134 -27.57 -4.95 -27.59
CA GLU A 134 -26.73 -5.20 -26.41
C GLU A 134 -25.44 -5.96 -26.79
N GLU A 135 -25.52 -6.96 -27.66
CA GLU A 135 -24.35 -7.75 -28.11
C GLU A 135 -23.38 -6.92 -28.97
N GLU A 136 -23.89 -5.93 -29.72
CA GLU A 136 -23.03 -4.98 -30.43
C GLU A 136 -22.32 -4.02 -29.45
N TRP A 137 -22.99 -3.61 -28.38
CA TRP A 137 -22.37 -2.83 -27.30
C TRP A 137 -21.31 -3.63 -26.54
N GLU A 138 -21.56 -4.91 -26.21
CA GLU A 138 -20.55 -5.78 -25.60
C GLU A 138 -19.30 -5.90 -26.46
N MET A 139 -19.46 -6.14 -27.77
CA MET A 139 -18.35 -6.17 -28.71
C MET A 139 -17.64 -4.81 -28.81
N ALA A 140 -18.38 -3.70 -28.84
CA ALA A 140 -17.81 -2.34 -28.89
C ALA A 140 -16.99 -2.02 -27.63
N ARG A 141 -17.53 -2.34 -26.44
CA ARG A 141 -16.85 -2.22 -25.14
C ARG A 141 -15.58 -3.05 -25.13
N TRP A 142 -15.65 -4.34 -25.52
CA TRP A 142 -14.49 -5.22 -25.57
C TRP A 142 -13.41 -4.71 -26.53
N LEU A 143 -13.78 -4.28 -27.74
CA LEU A 143 -12.82 -3.69 -28.70
C LEU A 143 -12.09 -2.48 -28.10
N MET A 144 -12.80 -1.60 -27.38
CA MET A 144 -12.19 -0.44 -26.73
C MET A 144 -11.28 -0.81 -25.53
N THR A 145 -11.66 -1.80 -24.72
CA THR A 145 -10.90 -2.18 -23.51
C THR A 145 -9.79 -3.21 -23.75
N SER A 146 -9.81 -3.93 -24.87
CA SER A 146 -8.87 -5.04 -25.19
C SER A 146 -7.42 -4.61 -25.48
N GLY A 147 -7.13 -3.31 -25.58
CA GLY A 147 -5.80 -2.82 -25.94
C GLY A 147 -5.37 -3.11 -27.39
N LEU A 148 -6.31 -3.51 -28.26
CA LEU A 148 -6.02 -3.71 -29.69
C LEU A 148 -5.63 -2.39 -30.36
N SER A 149 -4.58 -2.42 -31.20
CA SER A 149 -4.24 -1.27 -32.03
C SER A 149 -5.28 -1.06 -33.12
N GLN A 150 -5.45 0.19 -33.58
CA GLN A 150 -6.45 0.55 -34.59
C GLN A 150 -6.40 -0.34 -35.84
N SER A 151 -5.21 -0.77 -36.28
CA SER A 151 -5.05 -1.74 -37.38
C SER A 151 -5.64 -3.11 -37.07
N LYS A 152 -5.41 -3.66 -35.86
CA LYS A 152 -5.96 -4.95 -35.45
C LYS A 152 -7.48 -4.90 -35.29
N THR A 153 -8.02 -3.80 -34.79
CA THR A 153 -9.48 -3.54 -34.78
C THR A 153 -10.04 -3.51 -36.21
N ASP A 154 -9.33 -2.85 -37.12
CA ASP A 154 -9.68 -2.81 -38.54
C ASP A 154 -9.65 -4.22 -39.18
N ASP A 155 -8.67 -5.04 -38.83
CA ASP A 155 -8.52 -6.41 -39.36
C ASP A 155 -9.53 -7.40 -38.76
N PHE A 156 -9.88 -7.25 -37.48
CA PHE A 156 -11.01 -7.95 -36.85
C PHE A 156 -12.33 -7.64 -37.57
N LEU A 157 -12.60 -6.36 -37.87
CA LEU A 157 -13.79 -5.91 -38.63
C LEU A 157 -13.75 -6.29 -40.13
N LYS A 158 -12.64 -6.86 -40.61
CA LYS A 158 -12.51 -7.46 -41.95
C LYS A 158 -12.75 -8.98 -41.97
N LEU A 159 -12.77 -9.66 -40.81
CA LEU A 159 -12.99 -11.11 -40.73
C LEU A 159 -14.35 -11.50 -41.34
N ASN A 160 -14.36 -12.57 -42.14
CA ASN A 160 -15.56 -13.01 -42.85
C ASN A 160 -16.73 -13.28 -41.90
N SER A 161 -16.51 -13.91 -40.74
CA SER A 161 -17.59 -14.15 -39.77
C SER A 161 -18.12 -12.88 -39.11
N VAL A 162 -17.26 -11.91 -38.78
CA VAL A 162 -17.70 -10.62 -38.24
C VAL A 162 -18.53 -9.86 -39.29
N ARG A 163 -18.12 -9.91 -40.56
CA ARG A 163 -18.81 -9.25 -41.68
C ARG A 163 -20.10 -9.94 -42.14
N ASN A 164 -20.12 -11.27 -42.16
CA ASN A 164 -21.21 -12.05 -42.76
C ASN A 164 -22.21 -12.55 -41.72
N ASP A 165 -21.79 -12.79 -40.49
CA ASP A 165 -22.63 -13.37 -39.44
C ASP A 165 -23.06 -12.27 -38.47
N VAL A 166 -22.11 -11.60 -37.81
CA VAL A 166 -22.35 -10.56 -36.77
C VAL A 166 -22.91 -9.25 -37.34
N LYS A 167 -22.41 -8.79 -38.51
CA LYS A 167 -22.89 -7.58 -39.24
C LYS A 167 -22.99 -6.29 -38.39
N PRO A 168 -21.91 -5.82 -37.73
CA PRO A 168 -21.91 -4.54 -37.02
C PRO A 168 -22.31 -3.33 -37.90
N SER A 169 -22.77 -2.28 -37.24
CA SER A 169 -23.01 -0.93 -37.78
C SER A 169 -21.72 -0.28 -38.29
N PHE A 170 -20.61 -0.55 -37.60
CA PHE A 170 -19.27 -0.11 -37.96
C PHE A 170 -18.49 -1.16 -38.75
N HIS A 171 -17.89 -0.74 -39.87
CA HIS A 171 -17.28 -1.61 -40.88
C HIS A 171 -15.73 -1.52 -40.94
N ASN A 172 -15.16 -0.64 -40.10
CA ASN A 172 -13.75 -0.30 -39.95
C ASN A 172 -13.56 0.51 -38.65
N ASN A 173 -12.31 0.66 -38.19
CA ASN A 173 -11.98 1.35 -36.94
C ASN A 173 -12.45 2.82 -36.92
N ARG A 174 -12.47 3.51 -38.07
CA ARG A 174 -12.95 4.91 -38.15
C ARG A 174 -14.47 5.02 -37.94
N ALA A 175 -15.25 4.07 -38.48
CA ALA A 175 -16.67 3.99 -38.22
C ALA A 175 -16.96 3.58 -36.77
N PHE A 176 -16.17 2.66 -36.22
CA PHE A 176 -16.26 2.22 -34.83
C PHE A 176 -16.03 3.39 -33.86
N LEU A 177 -14.91 4.10 -34.00
CA LEU A 177 -14.64 5.31 -33.21
C LEU A 177 -15.76 6.34 -33.37
N LYS A 178 -16.30 6.59 -34.57
CA LYS A 178 -17.44 7.50 -34.75
C LYS A 178 -18.73 7.09 -34.03
N HIS A 179 -18.91 5.82 -33.63
CA HIS A 179 -20.00 5.40 -32.73
C HIS A 179 -19.62 5.57 -31.25
N ILE A 180 -18.33 5.45 -30.90
CA ILE A 180 -17.82 5.78 -29.56
C ILE A 180 -17.86 7.30 -29.30
N ASP A 181 -17.40 8.13 -30.26
CA ASP A 181 -17.46 9.59 -30.28
C ASP A 181 -18.91 10.16 -30.31
N ALA A 182 -19.92 9.28 -30.39
CA ALA A 182 -21.34 9.62 -30.36
C ALA A 182 -22.02 9.17 -29.05
N LEU A 183 -21.28 8.58 -28.12
CA LEU A 183 -21.73 8.32 -26.75
C LEU A 183 -21.77 9.63 -25.93
N PRO A 184 -22.45 9.65 -24.77
CA PRO A 184 -22.39 10.78 -23.85
C PRO A 184 -20.97 10.95 -23.31
N GLU A 185 -20.32 12.06 -23.66
CA GLU A 185 -19.03 12.46 -23.07
C GLU A 185 -19.23 13.10 -21.69
N GLY A 186 -18.22 12.93 -20.82
CA GLY A 186 -18.07 13.74 -19.61
C GLY A 186 -17.58 15.17 -19.90
N PRO A 187 -17.08 15.90 -18.90
CA PRO A 187 -16.58 17.27 -19.05
C PRO A 187 -15.53 17.40 -20.17
N GLY A 188 -15.77 18.32 -21.12
CA GLY A 188 -14.97 18.42 -22.34
C GLY A 188 -13.53 18.89 -22.09
N TRP A 189 -12.59 18.29 -22.83
CA TRP A 189 -11.18 18.68 -22.82
C TRP A 189 -10.94 20.05 -23.44
N ARG A 190 -10.14 20.87 -22.76
CA ARG A 190 -9.73 22.22 -23.14
C ARG A 190 -8.22 22.24 -23.30
N CYS A 191 -7.72 23.06 -24.21
CA CYS A 191 -6.30 23.26 -24.44
C CYS A 191 -5.92 24.72 -24.12
N PHE A 192 -4.86 24.93 -23.35
CA PHE A 192 -4.34 26.25 -23.01
C PHE A 192 -2.86 26.36 -23.42
N PRO A 193 -2.51 27.30 -24.32
CA PRO A 193 -1.11 27.55 -24.68
C PRO A 193 -0.43 28.44 -23.61
N PHE A 194 0.81 28.08 -23.28
CA PHE A 194 1.74 28.93 -22.52
C PHE A 194 2.91 29.26 -23.44
N ASP A 195 3.10 30.54 -23.76
CA ASP A 195 4.24 31.01 -24.54
C ASP A 195 5.41 31.32 -23.58
N LEU A 196 6.52 30.59 -23.72
CA LEU A 196 7.72 30.73 -22.89
C LEU A 196 8.81 31.48 -23.65
N GLU A 197 9.25 32.63 -23.13
CA GLU A 197 10.38 33.39 -23.68
C GLU A 197 11.70 32.96 -23.02
N GLY A 198 12.63 32.43 -23.83
CA GLY A 198 13.87 31.79 -23.39
C GLY A 198 15.03 32.76 -23.18
N ASP A 199 15.96 32.40 -22.28
CA ASP A 199 17.19 33.17 -22.07
C ASP A 199 18.34 32.78 -23.05
N GLU A 200 18.08 31.88 -23.99
CA GLU A 200 18.86 31.73 -25.23
C GLU A 200 18.27 32.56 -26.39
N ARG A 201 19.15 33.01 -27.30
CA ARG A 201 18.78 33.75 -28.51
C ARG A 201 18.97 32.90 -29.77
N ASP A 202 18.25 33.25 -30.83
CA ASP A 202 18.40 32.67 -32.17
C ASP A 202 19.56 33.32 -32.95
N ALA A 203 19.66 32.99 -34.25
CA ALA A 203 20.72 33.48 -35.13
C ALA A 203 20.62 34.99 -35.45
N ASP A 204 19.44 35.58 -35.35
CA ASP A 204 19.17 37.00 -35.57
C ASP A 204 19.22 37.81 -34.25
N GLY A 205 19.47 37.13 -33.13
CA GLY A 205 19.62 37.72 -31.80
C GLY A 205 18.30 37.91 -31.04
N VAL A 206 17.19 37.35 -31.51
CA VAL A 206 15.88 37.40 -30.84
C VAL A 206 15.79 36.31 -29.76
N PRO A 207 15.16 36.54 -28.60
CA PRO A 207 14.88 35.48 -27.63
C PRO A 207 14.09 34.32 -28.27
N LYS A 208 14.51 33.08 -28.04
CA LYS A 208 13.78 31.91 -28.54
C LYS A 208 12.46 31.75 -27.78
N VAL A 209 11.36 31.50 -28.49
CA VAL A 209 10.03 31.26 -27.87
C VAL A 209 9.59 29.81 -28.07
N GLU A 210 9.06 29.19 -27.02
CA GLU A 210 8.51 27.82 -27.02
C GLU A 210 7.05 27.86 -26.52
N THR A 211 6.07 27.63 -27.40
CA THR A 211 4.67 27.49 -27.02
C THR A 211 4.41 26.06 -26.54
N VAL A 212 4.06 25.91 -25.27
CA VAL A 212 3.73 24.60 -24.65
C VAL A 212 2.24 24.50 -24.35
N TYR A 213 1.64 23.33 -24.50
CA TYR A 213 0.18 23.14 -24.43
C TYR A 213 -0.22 22.31 -23.21
N MET A 214 -1.01 22.89 -22.31
CA MET A 214 -1.69 22.16 -21.24
C MET A 214 -3.07 21.71 -21.71
N TRP A 215 -3.36 20.42 -21.57
CA TRP A 215 -4.72 19.88 -21.75
C TRP A 215 -5.38 19.70 -20.40
N TYR A 216 -6.61 20.18 -20.23
CA TYR A 216 -7.32 20.11 -18.96
C TYR A 216 -8.84 20.05 -19.12
N ARG A 217 -9.52 19.52 -18.11
CA ARG A 217 -10.97 19.58 -17.94
C ARG A 217 -11.30 20.60 -16.84
N ASN A 218 -12.53 21.12 -16.80
CA ASN A 218 -12.93 21.98 -15.69
C ASN A 218 -13.14 21.11 -14.43
N PRO A 219 -12.36 21.29 -13.35
CA PRO A 219 -12.49 20.46 -12.15
C PRO A 219 -13.88 20.60 -11.48
N VAL A 220 -14.58 21.73 -11.63
CA VAL A 220 -15.96 21.90 -11.12
C VAL A 220 -16.94 20.99 -11.87
N GLU A 221 -16.80 20.89 -13.20
CA GLU A 221 -17.62 19.99 -14.03
C GLU A 221 -17.29 18.52 -13.73
N CYS A 222 -16.04 18.18 -13.41
CA CYS A 222 -15.66 16.82 -12.97
C CYS A 222 -16.18 16.48 -11.54
N ILE A 223 -16.30 17.45 -10.64
CA ILE A 223 -16.94 17.23 -9.32
C ILE A 223 -18.44 17.05 -9.49
N GLN A 224 -19.09 17.77 -10.42
CA GLN A 224 -20.50 17.54 -10.77
C GLN A 224 -20.73 16.14 -11.37
N GLU A 225 -19.82 15.68 -12.25
CA GLU A 225 -19.83 14.31 -12.80
C GLU A 225 -19.72 13.25 -11.69
N LEU A 226 -18.85 13.44 -10.69
CA LEU A 226 -18.71 12.54 -9.54
C LEU A 226 -19.94 12.56 -8.62
N LEU A 227 -20.40 13.74 -8.17
CA LEU A 227 -21.53 13.87 -7.24
C LEU A 227 -22.86 13.42 -7.86
N GLY A 228 -23.02 13.59 -9.17
CA GLY A 228 -24.24 13.22 -9.92
C GLY A 228 -24.26 11.77 -10.42
N ASN A 229 -23.22 10.96 -10.16
CA ASN A 229 -23.12 9.59 -10.67
C ASN A 229 -23.91 8.59 -9.79
N PRO A 230 -24.96 7.92 -10.31
CA PRO A 230 -25.75 6.95 -9.54
C PRO A 230 -24.99 5.71 -9.06
N ALA A 231 -23.74 5.48 -9.49
CA ALA A 231 -22.87 4.44 -8.97
C ALA A 231 -22.37 4.73 -7.54
N PHE A 232 -22.26 6.01 -7.14
CA PHE A 232 -21.65 6.42 -5.86
C PHE A 232 -22.67 6.77 -4.77
N LYS A 233 -23.86 6.17 -4.79
CA LYS A 233 -24.98 6.47 -3.86
C LYS A 233 -24.69 6.30 -2.35
N LYS A 234 -23.53 5.77 -1.96
CA LYS A 234 -23.08 5.63 -0.55
C LYS A 234 -22.04 6.68 -0.16
N MET A 235 -22.28 7.95 -0.53
CA MET A 235 -21.43 9.07 -0.15
C MET A 235 -21.76 9.60 1.27
N GLY A 236 -20.76 10.16 1.94
CA GLY A 236 -20.88 10.81 3.25
C GLY A 236 -20.87 12.33 3.16
N PHE A 237 -22.03 12.96 3.20
CA PHE A 237 -22.20 14.43 3.07
C PHE A 237 -22.19 15.21 4.39
N ALA A 238 -22.23 14.53 5.53
CA ALA A 238 -22.17 15.15 6.84
C ALA A 238 -21.14 14.41 7.71
N PRO A 239 -20.33 15.14 8.52
CA PRO A 239 -19.40 14.50 9.43
C PRO A 239 -20.15 13.75 10.53
N ARG A 240 -19.53 12.67 10.99
CA ARG A 240 -20.04 11.79 12.04
C ARG A 240 -18.90 11.47 12.99
N ARG A 241 -19.22 11.09 14.22
CA ARG A 241 -18.24 10.45 15.12
C ARG A 241 -18.74 9.06 15.44
N VAL A 242 -17.94 8.06 15.07
CA VAL A 242 -18.24 6.63 15.28
C VAL A 242 -17.50 6.17 16.53
N PHE A 243 -18.15 5.36 17.34
CA PHE A 243 -17.63 4.86 18.61
C PHE A 243 -17.97 3.37 18.73
N LYS A 244 -17.12 2.59 19.41
CA LYS A 244 -17.36 1.15 19.60
C LYS A 244 -18.33 0.84 20.71
N ASP A 245 -18.41 1.72 21.69
CA ASP A 245 -19.16 1.53 22.92
C ASP A 245 -19.80 2.87 23.31
N VAL A 246 -20.76 2.83 24.25
CA VAL A 246 -21.10 3.98 25.09
C VAL A 246 -20.54 3.79 26.51
N ASP A 247 -20.46 4.85 27.29
CA ASP A 247 -20.15 4.77 28.72
C ASP A 247 -21.40 4.69 29.63
N ASP A 248 -21.17 4.67 30.95
CA ASP A 248 -22.24 4.56 31.95
C ASP A 248 -23.16 5.81 32.02
N GLU A 249 -22.79 6.91 31.35
CA GLU A 249 -23.56 8.16 31.26
C GLU A 249 -24.26 8.31 29.88
N GLY A 250 -23.93 7.44 28.92
CA GLY A 250 -24.50 7.40 27.58
C GLY A 250 -23.71 8.18 26.53
N GLU A 251 -22.48 8.62 26.84
CA GLU A 251 -21.59 9.28 25.88
C GLU A 251 -20.76 8.26 25.09
N GLY A 252 -20.41 8.60 23.85
CA GLY A 252 -19.63 7.75 22.94
C GLY A 252 -18.21 7.50 23.43
N LYS A 253 -17.81 6.23 23.41
CA LYS A 253 -16.55 5.74 23.99
C LYS A 253 -15.77 4.89 22.98
N ASN A 254 -14.44 4.93 23.09
CA ASN A 254 -13.52 4.22 22.18
C ASN A 254 -13.78 4.63 20.71
N ARG A 255 -13.50 5.89 20.38
CA ARG A 255 -13.76 6.49 19.06
C ARG A 255 -13.05 5.75 17.93
N GLU A 256 -13.74 5.56 16.81
CA GLU A 256 -13.18 5.07 15.55
C GLU A 256 -12.95 6.21 14.54
N TYR A 257 -11.84 6.11 13.81
CA TYR A 257 -11.52 6.95 12.66
C TYR A 257 -11.27 6.02 11.46
N ASN A 258 -12.11 6.11 10.44
CA ASN A 258 -12.11 5.17 9.30
C ASN A 258 -12.22 5.87 7.93
N GLU A 259 -13.20 6.76 7.77
CA GLU A 259 -13.45 7.55 6.55
C GLU A 259 -13.28 9.05 6.82
N MET A 260 -13.18 9.87 5.77
CA MET A 260 -12.93 11.30 5.92
C MET A 260 -14.03 12.02 6.72
N TRP A 261 -15.31 11.64 6.56
CA TRP A 261 -16.41 12.20 7.35
C TRP A 261 -16.39 11.72 8.82
N THR A 262 -15.61 10.69 9.18
CA THR A 262 -15.39 10.30 10.59
C THR A 262 -14.23 11.07 11.25
N ALA A 263 -13.40 11.74 10.44
CA ALA A 263 -12.26 12.50 10.91
C ALA A 263 -12.68 13.79 11.62
N GLU A 264 -11.96 14.13 12.70
CA GLU A 264 -12.22 15.35 13.46
C GLU A 264 -12.00 16.62 12.62
N TRP A 265 -11.17 16.57 11.58
CA TRP A 265 -10.99 17.65 10.61
C TRP A 265 -12.31 18.04 9.93
N TRP A 266 -13.07 17.08 9.38
CA TRP A 266 -14.34 17.39 8.71
C TRP A 266 -15.34 17.96 9.71
N TRP A 267 -15.44 17.37 10.91
CA TRP A 267 -16.27 17.90 11.99
C TRP A 267 -15.91 19.35 12.35
N GLN A 268 -14.63 19.69 12.45
CA GLN A 268 -14.18 21.04 12.79
C GLN A 268 -14.42 22.05 11.64
N ILE A 269 -14.07 21.71 10.40
CA ILE A 269 -14.32 22.60 9.26
C ILE A 269 -15.82 22.82 9.05
N GLN A 270 -16.66 21.78 9.21
CA GLN A 270 -18.10 21.87 9.05
C GLN A 270 -18.77 22.78 10.10
N ASN A 271 -18.19 22.93 11.30
CA ASN A 271 -18.62 23.92 12.31
C ASN A 271 -18.24 25.37 11.95
N LEU A 272 -17.27 25.57 11.05
CA LEU A 272 -16.84 26.89 10.58
C LEU A 272 -17.58 27.36 9.32
N LEU A 273 -18.30 26.46 8.63
CA LEU A 273 -19.12 26.80 7.47
C LEU A 273 -20.45 27.45 7.88
N PRO A 274 -21.03 28.33 7.03
CA PRO A 274 -22.38 28.84 7.26
C PRO A 274 -23.41 27.70 7.32
N LYS A 275 -24.41 27.83 8.19
CA LYS A 275 -25.57 26.94 8.26
C LYS A 275 -26.17 26.70 6.86
N GLY A 276 -26.46 25.44 6.52
CA GLY A 276 -26.91 25.05 5.17
C GLY A 276 -25.79 24.93 4.13
N SER A 277 -24.53 24.82 4.56
CA SER A 277 -23.38 24.56 3.67
C SER A 277 -22.81 23.17 3.93
N THR A 278 -22.49 22.44 2.86
CA THR A 278 -21.85 21.12 2.92
C THR A 278 -20.38 21.24 2.52
N LEU A 279 -19.47 20.69 3.34
CA LEU A 279 -18.08 20.50 2.94
C LEU A 279 -17.97 19.31 1.97
N CYS A 280 -17.45 19.56 0.75
CA CYS A 280 -16.98 18.51 -0.17
C CYS A 280 -15.44 18.57 -0.23
N PRO A 281 -14.71 17.60 0.38
CA PRO A 281 -13.25 17.60 0.35
C PRO A 281 -12.73 17.21 -1.03
N ILE A 282 -11.92 18.07 -1.65
CA ILE A 282 -11.33 17.80 -2.98
C ILE A 282 -9.93 17.23 -2.79
N ILE A 283 -9.69 16.05 -3.34
CA ILE A 283 -8.36 15.41 -3.36
C ILE A 283 -7.82 15.53 -4.78
N ILE A 284 -6.62 16.10 -4.91
CA ILE A 284 -5.89 16.21 -6.16
C ILE A 284 -4.57 15.46 -6.02
N SER A 285 -4.27 14.57 -6.96
CA SER A 285 -2.98 13.89 -7.05
C SER A 285 -2.36 14.10 -8.44
N SER A 286 -1.04 14.16 -8.51
CA SER A 286 -0.31 14.20 -9.77
C SER A 286 0.97 13.40 -9.62
N ASP A 287 1.22 12.52 -10.58
CA ASP A 287 2.42 11.71 -10.69
C ASP A 287 2.87 11.73 -12.16
N LYS A 288 4.17 11.55 -12.41
CA LYS A 288 4.78 11.76 -13.72
C LYS A 288 4.75 10.48 -14.55
N THR A 289 3.86 10.42 -15.54
CA THR A 289 3.70 9.23 -16.40
C THR A 289 4.33 9.38 -17.79
N GLN A 290 4.63 8.25 -18.43
CA GLN A 290 5.06 8.18 -19.83
C GLN A 290 3.84 7.87 -20.70
N LEU A 291 3.53 8.74 -21.66
CA LEU A 291 2.32 8.59 -22.48
C LEU A 291 2.49 7.53 -23.58
N THR A 292 3.68 7.39 -24.16
CA THR A 292 3.96 6.37 -25.19
C THR A 292 5.39 5.80 -25.07
N ARG A 293 5.55 4.52 -25.44
CA ARG A 293 6.87 3.87 -25.64
C ARG A 293 7.35 3.86 -27.10
N PHE A 294 6.53 4.34 -28.04
CA PHE A 294 6.82 4.31 -29.47
C PHE A 294 6.66 5.71 -30.08
N SER A 295 7.74 6.19 -30.69
CA SER A 295 7.87 7.48 -31.40
C SER A 295 7.31 8.71 -30.66
N GLY A 296 8.09 9.27 -29.72
CA GLY A 296 7.84 10.64 -29.26
C GLY A 296 8.58 11.10 -28.00
N ASP A 297 8.99 10.20 -27.10
CA ASP A 297 9.51 10.51 -25.75
C ASP A 297 8.59 11.46 -24.93
N GLN A 298 7.29 11.47 -25.25
CA GLN A 298 6.34 12.39 -24.64
C GLN A 298 5.96 11.94 -23.22
N GLN A 299 6.44 12.71 -22.25
CA GLN A 299 6.09 12.60 -20.84
C GLN A 299 5.05 13.68 -20.52
N ALA A 300 4.17 13.40 -19.57
CA ALA A 300 3.24 14.40 -19.03
C ALA A 300 3.10 14.15 -17.53
N TRP A 301 2.67 15.18 -16.80
CA TRP A 301 2.13 14.98 -15.46
C TRP A 301 0.61 14.95 -15.59
N PRO A 302 -0.04 13.77 -15.62
CA PRO A 302 -1.46 13.69 -15.35
C PRO A 302 -1.78 14.31 -13.98
N VAL A 303 -2.87 15.04 -13.92
CA VAL A 303 -3.47 15.57 -12.69
C VAL A 303 -4.82 14.90 -12.54
N TYR A 304 -5.04 14.21 -11.43
CA TYR A 304 -6.26 13.47 -11.10
C TYR A 304 -7.02 14.18 -9.99
N LEU A 305 -8.34 13.99 -9.94
CA LEU A 305 -9.25 14.51 -8.93
C LEU A 305 -10.18 13.42 -8.42
N THR A 306 -10.41 13.38 -7.12
CA THR A 306 -11.50 12.64 -6.48
C THR A 306 -12.05 13.46 -5.30
N ILE A 307 -13.14 13.01 -4.69
CA ILE A 307 -13.82 13.70 -3.58
C ILE A 307 -13.88 12.83 -2.32
N GLY A 308 -13.70 13.45 -1.15
CA GLY A 308 -13.65 12.77 0.14
C GLY A 308 -14.98 12.18 0.60
N ASP A 309 -16.07 12.62 -0.03
CA ASP A 309 -17.45 12.16 0.14
C ASP A 309 -17.63 10.69 -0.29
N ILE A 310 -16.85 10.20 -1.26
CA ILE A 310 -16.85 8.79 -1.67
C ILE A 310 -16.03 7.97 -0.68
N ASP A 311 -16.45 6.76 -0.33
CA ASP A 311 -15.70 5.88 0.57
C ASP A 311 -14.32 5.49 0.00
N LYS A 312 -13.37 5.15 0.89
CA LYS A 312 -11.99 4.85 0.49
C LYS A 312 -11.81 3.54 -0.28
N GLU A 313 -12.72 2.56 -0.20
CA GLU A 313 -12.60 1.32 -0.98
C GLU A 313 -13.04 1.56 -2.43
N THR A 314 -14.19 2.22 -2.63
CA THR A 314 -14.64 2.71 -3.95
C THR A 314 -13.60 3.63 -4.58
N ARG A 315 -13.03 4.60 -3.85
CA ARG A 315 -11.96 5.48 -4.38
C ARG A 315 -10.69 4.74 -4.77
N ARG A 316 -10.31 3.67 -4.07
CA ARG A 316 -9.07 2.91 -4.33
C ARG A 316 -9.25 1.82 -5.39
N SER A 317 -10.48 1.47 -5.74
CA SER A 317 -10.78 0.56 -6.85
C SER A 317 -10.60 1.25 -8.21
N PRO A 318 -9.68 0.82 -9.09
CA PRO A 318 -9.50 1.45 -10.40
C PRO A 318 -10.71 1.28 -11.34
N SER A 319 -11.54 0.26 -11.11
CA SER A 319 -12.72 -0.04 -11.92
C SER A 319 -13.98 0.72 -11.49
N SER A 320 -13.96 1.42 -10.35
CA SER A 320 -15.09 2.28 -9.93
C SER A 320 -15.19 3.57 -10.74
N HIS A 321 -14.08 4.00 -11.35
CA HIS A 321 -13.91 5.31 -11.99
C HIS A 321 -14.15 6.52 -11.05
N ALA A 322 -14.08 6.33 -9.72
CA ALA A 322 -14.23 7.40 -8.73
C ALA A 322 -13.07 8.42 -8.69
N THR A 323 -12.05 8.25 -9.54
CA THR A 323 -10.94 9.20 -9.71
C THR A 323 -10.85 9.63 -11.18
N VAL A 324 -10.97 10.94 -11.43
CA VAL A 324 -11.14 11.54 -12.76
C VAL A 324 -9.87 12.33 -13.15
N LEU A 325 -9.31 12.04 -14.32
CA LEU A 325 -8.16 12.78 -14.85
C LEU A 325 -8.57 14.20 -15.28
N ILE A 326 -8.20 15.22 -14.52
CA ILE A 326 -8.52 16.64 -14.76
C ILE A 326 -7.49 17.40 -15.62
N GLY A 327 -6.30 16.86 -15.86
CA GLY A 327 -5.37 17.48 -16.80
C GLY A 327 -4.09 16.71 -17.12
N TYR A 328 -3.34 17.25 -18.07
CA TYR A 328 -1.98 16.88 -18.45
C TYR A 328 -1.13 18.17 -18.49
N ILE A 329 -0.21 18.31 -17.54
CA ILE A 329 0.80 19.39 -17.54
C ILE A 329 1.93 18.98 -18.49
N PRO A 330 2.35 19.85 -19.43
CA PRO A 330 3.38 19.52 -20.40
C PRO A 330 4.75 19.31 -19.75
N VAL A 331 5.47 18.26 -20.17
CA VAL A 331 6.91 18.12 -19.91
C VAL A 331 7.65 18.49 -21.18
N THR A 332 8.41 19.58 -21.16
CA THR A 332 9.34 19.91 -22.24
C THR A 332 10.78 19.95 -21.74
N LYS A 333 11.73 19.94 -22.68
CA LYS A 333 13.16 19.94 -22.36
C LYS A 333 13.70 21.34 -22.04
N LEU A 334 12.85 22.36 -22.20
CA LEU A 334 13.15 23.79 -21.99
C LEU A 334 14.47 24.19 -22.64
N GLU A 335 14.67 23.75 -23.89
CA GLU A 335 15.94 23.91 -24.61
C GLU A 335 16.20 25.36 -25.03
N ILE A 336 15.16 26.20 -25.02
CA ILE A 336 15.26 27.67 -25.15
C ILE A 336 15.87 28.37 -23.92
N PHE A 337 16.05 27.67 -22.80
CA PHE A 337 16.66 28.21 -21.58
C PHE A 337 18.05 27.61 -21.32
N LYS A 338 18.94 28.37 -20.68
CA LYS A 338 20.22 27.88 -20.17
C LYS A 338 20.00 26.84 -19.07
N LYS A 339 20.88 25.84 -18.97
CA LYS A 339 20.73 24.69 -18.04
C LYS A 339 20.47 25.11 -16.58
N ALA A 340 21.07 26.19 -16.11
CA ALA A 340 20.88 26.72 -14.75
C ALA A 340 19.47 27.32 -14.49
N SER A 341 18.77 27.75 -15.54
CA SER A 341 17.44 28.38 -15.47
C SER A 341 16.30 27.37 -15.57
N ARG A 342 16.52 26.23 -16.28
CA ARG A 342 15.48 25.28 -16.68
C ARG A 342 14.62 24.76 -15.53
N GLN A 343 15.20 24.42 -14.38
CA GLN A 343 14.46 23.87 -13.24
C GLN A 343 13.49 24.89 -12.63
N ALA A 344 13.96 26.12 -12.39
CA ALA A 344 13.12 27.21 -11.89
C ALA A 344 11.97 27.53 -12.85
N VAL A 345 12.23 27.52 -14.17
CA VAL A 345 11.19 27.71 -15.19
C VAL A 345 10.21 26.53 -15.24
N ALA A 346 10.67 25.29 -15.08
CA ALA A 346 9.79 24.12 -15.01
C ALA A 346 8.85 24.18 -13.79
N HIS A 347 9.35 24.61 -12.63
CA HIS A 347 8.55 24.78 -11.41
C HIS A 347 7.54 25.94 -11.58
N GLN A 348 7.95 27.05 -12.20
CA GLN A 348 7.07 28.18 -12.54
C GLN A 348 5.95 27.75 -13.50
N LEU A 349 6.30 27.06 -14.60
CA LEU A 349 5.35 26.49 -15.57
C LEU A 349 4.35 25.54 -14.90
N PHE A 350 4.81 24.64 -14.00
CA PHE A 350 3.93 23.76 -13.25
C PHE A 350 2.92 24.54 -12.40
N HIS A 351 3.37 25.57 -11.66
CA HIS A 351 2.47 26.43 -10.90
C HIS A 351 1.53 27.24 -11.81
N ASP A 352 1.96 27.69 -12.99
CA ASP A 352 1.12 28.45 -13.91
C ASP A 352 0.04 27.57 -14.56
N CYS A 353 0.41 26.35 -14.97
CA CYS A 353 -0.52 25.30 -15.39
C CYS A 353 -1.56 25.00 -14.30
N MET A 354 -1.12 24.69 -13.08
CA MET A 354 -2.02 24.41 -11.95
C MET A 354 -2.91 25.61 -11.58
N ARG A 355 -2.44 26.85 -11.74
CA ARG A 355 -3.25 28.05 -11.46
C ARG A 355 -4.34 28.27 -12.51
N VAL A 356 -4.09 27.93 -13.78
CA VAL A 356 -5.12 27.94 -14.82
C VAL A 356 -6.12 26.80 -14.61
N LEU A 357 -5.62 25.59 -14.32
CA LEU A 357 -6.43 24.39 -14.13
C LEU A 357 -7.40 24.53 -12.94
N LEU A 358 -6.91 25.03 -11.79
CA LEU A 358 -7.68 25.14 -10.55
C LEU A 358 -8.41 26.49 -10.38
N ALA A 359 -8.31 27.42 -11.33
CA ALA A 359 -9.05 28.69 -11.30
C ALA A 359 -10.57 28.52 -11.10
N PRO A 360 -11.26 27.51 -11.68
CA PRO A 360 -12.68 27.27 -11.41
C PRO A 360 -12.97 26.86 -9.96
N LEU A 361 -12.07 26.11 -9.31
CA LEU A 361 -12.20 25.77 -7.88
C LEU A 361 -12.06 27.02 -6.99
N LYS A 362 -11.29 28.02 -7.45
CA LYS A 362 -11.21 29.30 -6.76
C LYS A 362 -12.59 29.96 -6.69
N GLU A 363 -13.26 30.15 -7.83
CA GLU A 363 -14.59 30.76 -7.85
C GLU A 363 -15.62 29.90 -7.09
N ALA A 364 -15.48 28.57 -7.16
CA ALA A 364 -16.32 27.63 -6.44
C ALA A 364 -16.28 27.82 -4.93
N GLY A 365 -15.09 27.85 -4.31
CA GLY A 365 -14.97 27.99 -2.86
C GLY A 365 -15.30 29.38 -2.33
N GLU A 366 -15.10 30.46 -3.11
CA GLU A 366 -15.44 31.83 -2.68
C GLU A 366 -16.95 32.12 -2.66
N LYS A 367 -17.74 31.35 -3.43
CA LYS A 367 -19.16 31.65 -3.68
C LYS A 367 -20.10 30.51 -3.31
N GLY A 368 -19.60 29.27 -3.29
CA GLY A 368 -20.41 28.05 -3.35
C GLY A 368 -20.95 27.80 -4.77
N VAL A 369 -20.89 26.56 -5.24
CA VAL A 369 -21.48 26.12 -6.52
C VAL A 369 -22.74 25.32 -6.24
N ARG A 370 -23.72 25.38 -7.14
CA ARG A 370 -24.83 24.42 -7.12
C ARG A 370 -24.43 23.16 -7.87
N MET A 371 -24.56 22.02 -7.22
CA MET A 371 -24.24 20.70 -7.76
C MET A 371 -25.51 19.84 -7.74
N ASP A 372 -25.80 19.19 -8.86
CA ASP A 372 -26.82 18.15 -8.94
C ASP A 372 -26.22 16.89 -8.31
N CYS A 373 -26.71 16.48 -7.14
CA CYS A 373 -26.29 15.24 -6.47
C CYS A 373 -27.39 14.16 -6.59
N ALA A 374 -27.06 12.92 -6.24
CA ALA A 374 -28.08 11.93 -5.90
C ALA A 374 -28.69 12.32 -4.54
N ASP A 375 -29.87 12.94 -4.61
CA ASP A 375 -30.70 13.46 -3.51
C ASP A 375 -30.22 14.81 -2.91
N ASP A 376 -30.59 15.89 -3.63
CA ASP A 376 -30.92 17.28 -3.19
C ASP A 376 -29.85 18.34 -2.74
N GLU A 377 -30.02 19.61 -3.18
CA GLU A 377 -29.16 20.82 -2.99
C GLU A 377 -28.95 21.31 -1.51
N GLN A 378 -28.06 22.21 -1.01
CA GLN A 378 -27.32 23.46 -1.44
C GLN A 378 -27.33 24.51 -0.26
N SER A 379 -26.84 25.79 -0.22
CA SER A 379 -26.02 26.77 -1.02
C SER A 379 -26.09 28.19 -0.29
N LYS A 380 -25.20 29.24 -0.17
CA LYS A 380 -23.93 29.82 -0.75
C LYS A 380 -23.46 31.16 -0.04
N GLY A 381 -22.19 31.65 -0.20
CA GLY A 381 -21.88 33.10 -0.54
C GLY A 381 -20.95 34.09 0.27
N GLN A 382 -19.72 34.38 -0.22
CA GLN A 382 -18.96 35.68 -0.32
C GLN A 382 -18.02 36.32 0.79
N HIS A 383 -17.09 37.17 0.30
CA HIS A 383 -15.77 37.70 0.82
C HIS A 383 -15.78 39.14 1.45
N PRO A 384 -14.75 39.64 2.21
CA PRO A 384 -13.60 40.42 1.65
C PRO A 384 -12.25 40.38 2.50
N PRO A 385 -11.31 41.38 2.62
CA PRO A 385 -9.86 41.13 2.34
C PRO A 385 -8.83 41.60 3.43
N GLU A 386 -7.53 41.68 3.05
CA GLU A 386 -6.40 42.47 3.64
C GLU A 386 -5.26 41.78 4.43
N PHE A 387 -4.33 41.09 3.73
CA PHE A 387 -2.95 40.83 4.22
C PHE A 387 -1.91 41.04 3.11
N LYS A 388 -0.83 41.81 3.35
CA LYS A 388 0.02 42.36 2.26
C LYS A 388 1.51 42.61 2.57
N THR A 389 2.12 41.91 3.53
CA THR A 389 3.35 42.39 4.20
C THR A 389 4.47 41.37 4.50
N GLN A 390 4.51 40.18 3.87
CA GLN A 390 5.38 39.07 4.32
C GLN A 390 6.34 38.44 3.27
N ASN A 391 7.02 39.26 2.45
CA ASN A 391 8.23 38.93 1.64
C ASN A 391 8.56 37.44 1.39
N LEU A 392 8.01 36.87 0.30
CA LEU A 392 8.35 35.53 -0.21
C LEU A 392 9.32 35.60 -1.41
N ARG A 393 9.87 34.44 -1.80
CA ARG A 393 10.63 34.27 -3.07
C ARG A 393 9.69 34.60 -4.26
N PRO A 394 10.21 35.06 -5.43
CA PRO A 394 9.41 35.68 -6.49
C PRO A 394 8.65 34.68 -7.41
N VAL A 395 8.05 33.65 -6.82
CA VAL A 395 7.11 32.71 -7.46
C VAL A 395 5.78 32.83 -6.71
N VAL A 396 4.68 33.06 -7.41
CA VAL A 396 3.33 33.06 -6.80
C VAL A 396 2.76 31.64 -6.95
N PRO A 397 2.72 30.80 -5.89
CA PRO A 397 2.25 29.43 -6.02
C PRO A 397 0.76 29.42 -6.39
N PHE A 398 0.31 28.38 -7.10
CA PHE A 398 -1.06 28.31 -7.61
C PHE A 398 -2.11 28.41 -6.50
N TRP A 399 -1.82 27.83 -5.34
CA TRP A 399 -2.69 27.77 -4.17
C TRP A 399 -2.74 29.08 -3.37
N ALA A 400 -1.86 30.06 -3.63
CA ALA A 400 -1.79 31.34 -2.88
C ALA A 400 -3.09 32.17 -2.89
N ASN A 401 -4.06 31.79 -3.72
CA ASN A 401 -5.36 32.44 -3.86
C ASN A 401 -6.53 31.45 -3.79
N LEU A 402 -6.32 30.17 -3.48
CA LEU A 402 -7.43 29.22 -3.32
C LEU A 402 -8.14 29.47 -1.98
N PRO A 403 -9.47 29.69 -1.98
CA PRO A 403 -10.22 29.93 -0.75
C PRO A 403 -10.24 28.67 0.12
N HIS A 404 -10.19 28.85 1.43
CA HIS A 404 -10.27 27.77 2.44
C HIS A 404 -9.23 26.64 2.28
N CYS A 405 -8.18 26.85 1.49
CA CYS A 405 -7.08 25.91 1.26
C CYS A 405 -5.89 26.30 2.13
N ASP A 406 -5.67 25.56 3.22
CA ASP A 406 -4.39 25.58 3.95
C ASP A 406 -3.53 24.42 3.42
N ILE A 407 -2.53 24.75 2.59
CA ILE A 407 -1.69 23.77 1.90
C ILE A 407 -0.98 22.81 2.87
N PHE A 408 -0.60 23.29 4.06
CA PHE A 408 0.04 22.53 5.13
C PHE A 408 -0.90 21.50 5.80
N SER A 409 -2.21 21.57 5.50
CA SER A 409 -3.23 20.60 5.88
C SER A 409 -3.74 19.76 4.71
N CYS A 410 -3.56 20.23 3.47
CA CYS A 410 -3.94 19.52 2.25
C CYS A 410 -2.89 18.49 1.79
N MET A 411 -1.63 18.63 2.22
CA MET A 411 -0.60 17.61 2.04
C MET A 411 -0.85 16.44 2.99
N THR A 412 -1.63 15.45 2.52
CA THR A 412 -1.83 14.18 3.23
C THR A 412 -0.57 13.32 3.07
N PRO A 413 0.12 12.94 4.16
CA PRO A 413 1.42 12.30 4.07
C PRO A 413 1.34 10.91 3.43
N ASP A 414 2.03 10.71 2.31
CA ASP A 414 1.99 9.42 1.60
C ASP A 414 2.97 8.41 2.21
N ILE A 415 2.40 7.28 2.64
CA ILE A 415 3.11 6.16 3.25
C ILE A 415 4.19 5.60 2.30
N LEU A 416 3.98 5.61 0.98
CA LEU A 416 4.99 5.15 0.02
C LEU A 416 6.15 6.13 -0.16
N HIS A 417 5.87 7.39 -0.52
CA HIS A 417 6.92 8.34 -0.86
C HIS A 417 7.63 8.90 0.38
N GLU A 418 6.91 9.29 1.42
CA GLU A 418 7.49 9.94 2.60
C GLU A 418 8.02 8.93 3.62
N LEU A 419 7.28 7.83 3.87
CA LEU A 419 7.65 6.89 4.93
C LEU A 419 8.53 5.74 4.44
N HIS A 420 8.10 5.00 3.41
CA HIS A 420 8.87 3.85 2.89
C HIS A 420 10.11 4.27 2.09
N ASN A 421 9.96 5.23 1.18
CA ASN A 421 11.07 5.68 0.33
C ASN A 421 11.93 6.72 1.05
N GLY A 422 11.40 7.90 1.37
CA GLY A 422 12.18 8.99 1.99
C GLY A 422 12.73 8.67 3.38
N LEU A 423 11.88 8.68 4.40
CA LEU A 423 12.32 8.54 5.79
C LEU A 423 12.98 7.18 6.07
N PHE A 424 12.41 6.08 5.58
CA PHE A 424 13.01 4.76 5.77
C PHE A 424 14.18 4.52 4.82
N GLY A 425 13.95 4.52 3.50
CA GLY A 425 14.97 4.20 2.50
C GLY A 425 16.12 5.22 2.40
N ASP A 426 15.82 6.44 1.98
CA ASP A 426 16.81 7.48 1.66
C ASP A 426 17.54 8.02 2.90
N HIS A 427 16.93 7.90 4.08
CA HIS A 427 17.49 8.40 5.34
C HIS A 427 17.86 7.28 6.33
N LEU A 428 16.90 6.57 6.89
CA LEU A 428 17.14 5.67 8.02
C LEU A 428 18.01 4.47 7.64
N VAL A 429 17.80 3.86 6.47
CA VAL A 429 18.63 2.76 5.95
C VAL A 429 20.04 3.26 5.67
N SER A 430 20.19 4.45 5.10
CA SER A 430 21.50 5.09 4.87
C SER A 430 22.29 5.28 6.17
N TRP A 431 21.76 6.07 7.12
CA TRP A 431 22.42 6.37 8.40
C TRP A 431 22.73 5.11 9.22
N THR A 432 21.83 4.11 9.17
CA THR A 432 22.02 2.86 9.92
C THR A 432 23.00 1.91 9.22
N SER A 433 23.13 1.97 7.90
CA SER A 433 24.18 1.25 7.17
C SER A 433 25.56 1.85 7.48
N GLU A 434 25.65 3.17 7.58
CA GLU A 434 26.88 3.87 7.98
C GLU A 434 27.28 3.54 9.43
N ALA A 435 26.30 3.47 10.35
CA ALA A 435 26.49 2.97 11.72
C ALA A 435 27.01 1.52 11.79
N MET A 436 26.95 0.76 10.69
CA MET A 436 27.50 -0.60 10.57
C MET A 436 28.75 -0.69 9.68
N ALA A 437 29.18 0.40 9.02
CA ALA A 437 30.21 0.36 7.98
C ALA A 437 31.59 -0.10 8.50
N GLY A 438 31.92 0.20 9.76
CA GLY A 438 33.13 -0.29 10.45
C GLY A 438 33.22 -1.82 10.59
N LEU A 439 32.14 -2.56 10.30
CA LEU A 439 32.07 -4.02 10.33
C LEU A 439 32.22 -4.65 8.92
N GLY A 440 32.42 -3.84 7.88
CA GLY A 440 32.50 -4.30 6.49
C GLY A 440 31.14 -4.74 5.93
N PRO A 441 31.04 -5.82 5.14
CA PRO A 441 29.80 -6.24 4.47
C PRO A 441 28.78 -6.92 5.41
N GLU A 442 28.82 -6.60 6.70
CA GLU A 442 28.06 -7.24 7.77
C GLU A 442 26.54 -7.09 7.57
N ILE A 443 26.07 -5.94 7.11
CA ILE A 443 24.66 -5.72 6.77
C ILE A 443 24.16 -6.74 5.73
N ASP A 444 24.94 -6.98 4.68
CA ASP A 444 24.62 -7.97 3.65
C ASP A 444 24.72 -9.41 4.17
N VAL A 445 25.65 -9.71 5.09
CA VAL A 445 25.72 -11.03 5.74
C VAL A 445 24.43 -11.30 6.52
N ARG A 446 23.97 -10.33 7.32
CA ARG A 446 22.73 -10.46 8.12
C ARG A 446 21.49 -10.63 7.25
N PHE A 447 21.38 -9.87 6.15
CA PHE A 447 20.29 -10.04 5.17
C PHE A 447 20.30 -11.40 4.47
N ARG A 448 21.47 -11.93 4.08
CA ARG A 448 21.61 -13.28 3.50
C ARG A 448 21.33 -14.40 4.50
N ALA A 449 21.51 -14.14 5.80
CA ALA A 449 21.26 -15.08 6.88
C ALA A 449 19.79 -15.14 7.36
N MET A 450 18.88 -14.31 6.84
CA MET A 450 17.46 -14.32 7.22
C MET A 450 16.75 -15.66 6.98
N THR A 451 15.79 -16.03 7.83
CA THR A 451 15.02 -17.27 7.63
C THR A 451 13.99 -17.11 6.48
N PRO A 452 13.69 -18.17 5.73
CA PRO A 452 12.71 -18.09 4.65
C PRO A 452 11.28 -18.16 5.20
N HIS A 453 10.41 -17.26 4.75
CA HIS A 453 8.97 -17.27 5.03
C HIS A 453 8.19 -16.89 3.76
N PRO A 454 6.98 -17.45 3.47
CA PRO A 454 6.25 -17.14 2.24
C PRO A 454 5.94 -15.66 2.05
N SER A 455 5.65 -14.93 3.13
CA SER A 455 5.24 -13.52 3.14
C SER A 455 6.42 -12.54 3.22
N LEU A 456 7.65 -13.00 2.95
CA LEU A 456 8.89 -12.24 3.07
C LEU A 456 9.83 -12.48 1.88
N ARG A 457 10.19 -11.40 1.17
CA ARG A 457 11.22 -11.45 0.12
C ARG A 457 12.60 -11.65 0.74
N HIS A 458 13.33 -12.67 0.27
CA HIS A 458 14.66 -13.00 0.79
C HIS A 458 15.79 -12.37 -0.05
N PHE A 459 16.59 -11.51 0.59
CA PHE A 459 17.69 -10.74 0.00
C PHE A 459 18.95 -11.60 -0.20
N LYS A 460 18.91 -12.55 -1.15
CA LYS A 460 19.95 -13.57 -1.44
C LYS A 460 21.37 -13.03 -1.67
N LYS A 461 21.53 -11.77 -2.08
CA LYS A 461 22.84 -11.12 -2.29
C LYS A 461 23.24 -10.18 -1.14
N GLY A 462 22.33 -9.83 -0.25
CA GLY A 462 22.39 -8.61 0.56
C GLY A 462 21.49 -7.51 -0.01
N ILE A 463 21.70 -6.28 0.46
CA ILE A 463 21.02 -5.06 -0.01
C ILE A 463 21.97 -4.11 -0.77
N SER A 464 23.28 -4.08 -0.46
CA SER A 464 24.24 -3.11 -1.02
C SER A 464 24.50 -3.24 -2.53
N LEU A 465 24.00 -4.31 -3.16
CA LEU A 465 24.10 -4.57 -4.61
C LEU A 465 22.79 -4.27 -5.37
N THR A 466 21.79 -3.71 -4.70
CA THR A 466 20.52 -3.30 -5.30
C THR A 466 20.58 -1.79 -5.59
N THR A 467 20.66 -1.42 -6.86
CA THR A 467 20.76 -0.02 -7.33
C THR A 467 19.43 0.61 -7.72
N GLN A 468 18.35 -0.18 -7.75
CA GLN A 468 16.98 0.29 -7.99
C GLN A 468 16.09 -0.32 -6.91
N TRP A 469 15.45 0.54 -6.12
CA TRP A 469 14.55 0.15 -5.04
C TRP A 469 13.12 0.51 -5.38
N THR A 470 12.22 -0.46 -5.19
CA THR A 470 10.77 -0.28 -5.27
C THR A 470 10.17 -0.23 -3.87
N GLY A 471 9.00 0.40 -3.71
CA GLY A 471 8.27 0.39 -2.44
C GLY A 471 7.99 -1.01 -1.89
N THR A 472 7.84 -2.01 -2.77
CA THR A 472 7.70 -3.42 -2.40
C THR A 472 8.98 -4.00 -1.77
N GLU A 473 10.16 -3.48 -2.13
CA GLU A 473 11.44 -3.89 -1.55
C GLU A 473 11.70 -3.20 -0.21
N HIS A 474 11.41 -1.90 -0.07
CA HIS A 474 11.43 -1.20 1.23
C HIS A 474 10.46 -1.87 2.24
N LYS A 475 9.21 -2.08 1.84
CA LYS A 475 8.20 -2.86 2.60
C LYS A 475 8.60 -4.29 2.97
N ASN A 476 9.61 -4.88 2.32
CA ASN A 476 10.16 -6.19 2.70
C ASN A 476 11.45 -6.07 3.53
N MET A 477 12.20 -4.98 3.39
CA MET A 477 13.35 -4.66 4.22
C MET A 477 12.90 -4.35 5.65
N GLU A 478 11.92 -3.46 5.82
CA GLU A 478 11.34 -3.04 7.11
C GLU A 478 10.96 -4.21 8.02
N LYS A 479 10.37 -5.27 7.43
CA LYS A 479 9.95 -6.49 8.13
C LYS A 479 11.07 -7.17 8.90
N VAL A 480 12.34 -6.91 8.56
CA VAL A 480 13.51 -7.53 9.21
C VAL A 480 14.57 -6.50 9.64
N PHE A 481 14.44 -5.23 9.23
CA PHE A 481 15.48 -4.22 9.40
C PHE A 481 15.87 -4.02 10.86
N LEU A 482 14.92 -3.79 11.77
CA LEU A 482 15.22 -3.64 13.20
C LEU A 482 15.92 -4.89 13.80
N GLY A 483 15.66 -6.08 13.25
CA GLY A 483 16.24 -7.32 13.72
C GLY A 483 17.69 -7.59 13.27
N ILE A 484 18.22 -6.86 12.28
CA ILE A 484 19.64 -6.95 11.91
C ILE A 484 20.56 -6.07 12.78
N LEU A 485 20.00 -5.15 13.57
CA LEU A 485 20.77 -4.10 14.26
C LEU A 485 21.42 -4.51 15.59
N PRO A 486 20.80 -5.37 16.43
CA PRO A 486 21.39 -5.81 17.70
C PRO A 486 22.79 -6.41 17.52
N GLY A 487 23.72 -6.01 18.38
CA GLY A 487 25.11 -6.45 18.36
C GLY A 487 26.03 -5.68 17.40
N ALA A 488 25.50 -5.14 16.29
CA ALA A 488 26.28 -4.33 15.34
C ALA A 488 26.15 -2.81 15.57
N THR A 489 25.09 -2.36 16.24
CA THR A 489 24.78 -0.93 16.44
C THR A 489 24.44 -0.65 17.90
N GLU A 490 24.62 0.60 18.32
CA GLU A 490 24.29 1.01 19.69
C GLU A 490 22.78 1.00 19.98
N PRO A 491 22.37 0.82 21.26
CA PRO A 491 20.95 0.86 21.66
C PRO A 491 20.20 2.13 21.22
N GLY A 492 20.87 3.28 21.11
CA GLY A 492 20.27 4.52 20.57
C GLY A 492 19.77 4.35 19.13
N VAL A 493 20.61 3.78 18.25
CA VAL A 493 20.26 3.50 16.84
C VAL A 493 19.09 2.53 16.77
N GLN A 494 19.14 1.46 17.57
CA GLN A 494 18.07 0.46 17.64
C GLN A 494 16.72 1.09 18.04
N ARG A 495 16.69 1.93 19.07
CA ARG A 495 15.47 2.63 19.50
C ARG A 495 14.98 3.69 18.50
N ALA A 496 15.90 4.40 17.83
CA ALA A 496 15.54 5.35 16.79
C ALA A 496 14.86 4.64 15.60
N VAL A 497 15.46 3.55 15.12
CA VAL A 497 14.89 2.71 14.04
C VAL A 497 13.56 2.09 14.46
N LYS A 498 13.46 1.58 15.70
CA LYS A 498 12.21 1.05 16.25
C LYS A 498 11.09 2.09 16.23
N GLY A 499 11.39 3.36 16.54
CA GLY A 499 10.40 4.45 16.49
C GLY A 499 9.81 4.63 15.09
N VAL A 500 10.65 4.67 14.05
CA VAL A 500 10.19 4.78 12.66
C VAL A 500 9.44 3.53 12.20
N VAL A 501 9.97 2.33 12.46
CA VAL A 501 9.33 1.08 12.00
C VAL A 501 8.01 0.80 12.73
N ASP A 502 7.90 1.11 14.04
CA ASP A 502 6.61 1.07 14.75
C ASP A 502 5.63 2.11 14.17
N PHE A 503 6.08 3.34 13.88
CA PHE A 503 5.23 4.38 13.27
C PHE A 503 4.67 3.97 11.90
N ILE A 504 5.52 3.44 11.01
CA ILE A 504 5.11 2.90 9.70
C ILE A 504 4.06 1.79 9.87
N HIS A 505 4.23 0.91 10.86
CA HIS A 505 3.28 -0.18 11.09
C HIS A 505 1.96 0.28 11.70
N TYR A 506 1.94 1.40 12.45
CA TYR A 506 0.71 2.06 12.89
C TYR A 506 0.01 2.81 11.74
N ALA A 507 0.75 3.48 10.86
CA ALA A 507 0.18 4.19 9.70
C ALA A 507 -0.55 3.26 8.71
N HIS A 508 -0.31 1.95 8.76
CA HIS A 508 -1.00 0.92 7.97
C HIS A 508 -2.32 0.42 8.58
N PHE A 509 -2.79 0.96 9.70
CA PHE A 509 -4.04 0.52 10.32
C PHE A 509 -5.23 1.01 9.48
N GLU A 510 -6.07 0.09 8.98
CA GLU A 510 -7.25 0.44 8.19
C GLU A 510 -8.29 1.27 8.98
N THR A 511 -8.30 1.14 10.31
CA THR A 511 -9.13 1.94 11.24
C THR A 511 -8.31 2.30 12.48
N HIS A 512 -8.32 3.58 12.85
CA HIS A 512 -7.65 4.08 14.06
C HIS A 512 -8.63 4.29 15.23
N CYS A 513 -8.09 4.30 16.44
CA CYS A 513 -8.76 4.82 17.64
C CYS A 513 -7.80 5.70 18.44
N ASP A 514 -8.28 6.42 19.45
CA ASP A 514 -7.46 7.37 20.21
C ASP A 514 -6.20 6.71 20.82
N GLU A 515 -6.27 5.44 21.27
CA GLU A 515 -5.07 4.74 21.74
C GLU A 515 -4.12 4.31 20.62
N SER A 516 -4.59 4.01 19.40
CA SER A 516 -3.68 3.68 18.30
C SER A 516 -2.95 4.92 17.78
N LEU A 517 -3.64 6.06 17.73
CA LEU A 517 -3.02 7.36 17.45
C LEU A 517 -2.01 7.74 18.54
N ALA A 518 -2.36 7.64 19.82
CA ALA A 518 -1.42 7.92 20.91
C ALA A 518 -0.19 6.97 20.93
N LYS A 519 -0.32 5.73 20.42
CA LYS A 519 0.82 4.82 20.23
C LYS A 519 1.66 5.15 18.99
N MET A 520 1.05 5.69 17.94
CA MET A 520 1.73 6.23 16.76
C MET A 520 2.54 7.48 17.11
N ASP A 521 1.94 8.45 17.82
CA ASP A 521 2.63 9.61 18.37
C ASP A 521 3.80 9.22 19.29
N ALA A 522 3.59 8.23 20.16
CA ALA A 522 4.65 7.72 21.04
C ALA A 522 5.81 7.07 20.26
N ALA A 523 5.54 6.43 19.11
CA ALA A 523 6.57 5.89 18.23
C ALA A 523 7.37 7.01 17.54
N TRP A 524 6.69 8.07 17.09
CA TRP A 524 7.32 9.26 16.51
C TRP A 524 8.19 10.02 17.52
N ALA A 525 7.65 10.25 18.72
CA ALA A 525 8.37 10.85 19.84
C ALA A 525 9.58 9.99 20.28
N ALA A 526 9.47 8.66 20.23
CA ALA A 526 10.59 7.76 20.51
C ALA A 526 11.71 7.88 19.45
N PHE A 527 11.38 7.98 18.16
CA PHE A 527 12.37 8.30 17.12
C PHE A 527 13.04 9.65 17.39
N HIS A 528 12.25 10.71 17.60
CA HIS A 528 12.77 12.05 17.86
C HIS A 528 13.62 12.16 19.14
N SER A 529 13.34 11.36 20.16
CA SER A 529 14.13 11.29 21.39
C SER A 529 15.45 10.53 21.25
N ASN A 530 15.62 9.73 20.18
CA ASN A 530 16.83 8.92 19.97
C ASN A 530 17.62 9.32 18.72
N LYS A 531 17.06 10.09 17.77
CA LYS A 531 17.74 10.51 16.52
C LYS A 531 19.03 11.31 16.72
N VAL A 532 19.29 11.80 17.94
CA VAL A 532 20.56 12.43 18.34
C VAL A 532 21.76 11.49 18.20
N VAL A 533 21.56 10.17 18.32
CA VAL A 533 22.63 9.17 18.18
C VAL A 533 23.35 9.24 16.82
N PHE A 534 22.65 9.62 15.76
CA PHE A 534 23.27 9.78 14.43
C PHE A 534 24.14 11.05 14.32
N LYS A 535 23.97 12.02 15.23
CA LYS A 535 24.94 13.13 15.41
C LYS A 535 26.12 12.68 16.29
N GLU A 536 25.85 11.96 17.38
CA GLU A 536 26.85 11.48 18.33
C GLU A 536 27.85 10.49 17.70
N LEU A 537 27.43 9.78 16.65
CA LEU A 537 28.26 8.89 15.82
C LEU A 537 28.88 9.59 14.59
N GLU A 538 28.78 10.92 14.47
CA GLU A 538 29.28 11.76 13.35
C GLU A 538 28.67 11.45 11.95
N ILE A 539 27.75 10.48 11.85
CA ILE A 539 26.99 10.08 10.64
C ILE A 539 26.15 11.23 10.06
N ARG A 540 25.71 12.18 10.90
CA ARG A 540 24.89 13.33 10.47
C ARG A 540 25.47 14.66 10.98
N ASP A 541 26.19 15.31 10.07
CA ASP A 541 26.69 16.68 10.18
C ASP A 541 25.53 17.69 10.41
N GLU A 542 25.79 18.86 11.00
CA GLU A 542 24.74 19.84 11.39
C GLU A 542 24.19 20.70 10.22
N ARG A 543 24.47 20.32 8.97
CA ARG A 543 24.16 21.12 7.78
C ARG A 543 22.64 21.27 7.55
N ASP A 544 22.20 22.51 7.76
CA ASP A 544 21.07 23.24 7.15
C ASP A 544 19.64 22.68 7.14
N TYR A 545 19.38 21.48 7.67
CA TYR A 545 18.01 21.08 8.06
C TYR A 545 17.52 21.85 9.31
N THR A 546 18.42 22.12 10.26
CA THR A 546 18.08 22.81 11.53
C THR A 546 17.56 24.24 11.32
N PRO A 547 18.13 25.09 10.44
CA PRO A 547 17.59 26.40 10.12
C PRO A 547 16.17 26.38 9.55
N GLN A 548 15.82 25.50 8.61
CA GLN A 548 14.42 25.38 8.12
C GLN A 548 13.49 24.96 9.26
N MET A 549 13.77 23.84 9.91
CA MET A 549 12.91 23.31 10.97
C MET A 549 12.82 24.23 12.20
N THR A 550 13.87 25.02 12.52
CA THR A 550 13.79 26.04 13.59
C THR A 550 13.19 27.37 13.12
N VAL A 551 13.31 27.78 11.85
CA VAL A 551 12.52 28.89 11.30
C VAL A 551 11.04 28.51 11.28
N TRP A 552 10.70 27.25 10.96
CA TRP A 552 9.35 26.69 11.09
C TRP A 552 8.89 26.69 12.56
N LEU A 553 9.62 26.06 13.50
CA LEU A 553 9.21 26.02 14.91
C LEU A 553 9.10 27.43 15.51
N ARG A 554 9.96 28.37 15.08
CA ARG A 554 9.90 29.79 15.47
C ARG A 554 8.75 30.55 14.79
N ARG A 555 8.29 30.14 13.59
CA ARG A 555 7.03 30.60 12.97
C ARG A 555 5.82 30.03 13.72
N GLN A 556 5.82 28.73 14.07
CA GLN A 556 4.80 28.11 14.92
C GLN A 556 4.71 28.83 16.27
N GLU A 557 5.84 29.05 16.95
CA GLU A 557 5.90 29.81 18.19
C GLU A 557 5.46 31.27 18.01
N ALA A 558 5.79 31.92 16.88
CA ALA A 558 5.34 33.28 16.60
C ALA A 558 3.82 33.33 16.37
N VAL A 559 3.25 32.38 15.62
CA VAL A 559 1.80 32.22 15.41
C VAL A 559 1.11 31.88 16.75
N TYR A 560 1.71 31.04 17.59
CA TYR A 560 1.19 30.69 18.91
C TYR A 560 1.26 31.86 19.91
N LYS A 561 2.38 32.60 19.95
CA LYS A 561 2.57 33.78 20.81
C LYS A 561 1.71 34.96 20.36
N PHE A 562 1.62 35.21 19.05
CA PHE A 562 0.72 36.21 18.48
C PHE A 562 -0.75 35.79 18.64
N GLY A 563 -1.06 34.50 18.50
CA GLY A 563 -2.37 33.94 18.81
C GLY A 563 -2.74 34.16 20.28
N THR A 564 -1.85 33.85 21.22
CA THR A 564 -2.03 34.11 22.66
C THR A 564 -2.23 35.61 22.94
N TYR A 565 -1.49 36.48 22.25
CA TYR A 565 -1.68 37.93 22.31
C TYR A 565 -3.04 38.36 21.76
N LEU A 566 -3.54 37.75 20.68
CA LEU A 566 -4.90 37.98 20.16
C LEU A 566 -5.97 37.47 21.13
N GLN A 567 -5.77 36.35 21.84
CA GLN A 567 -6.71 35.90 22.90
C GLN A 567 -6.83 36.91 24.04
N TRP A 568 -5.73 37.62 24.36
CA TRP A 568 -5.68 38.64 25.40
C TRP A 568 -6.20 40.01 24.91
N ALA A 569 -5.90 40.40 23.68
CA ALA A 569 -6.28 41.69 23.10
C ALA A 569 -7.71 41.71 22.53
N ALA A 570 -8.26 40.55 22.15
CA ALA A 570 -9.61 40.38 21.60
C ALA A 570 -10.35 39.25 22.34
N PRO A 571 -11.15 39.55 23.38
CA PRO A 571 -11.88 38.55 24.15
C PRO A 571 -12.85 37.74 23.27
N GLY A 572 -12.52 36.47 23.02
CA GLY A 572 -13.28 35.56 22.16
C GLY A 572 -12.44 34.81 21.12
N TYR A 573 -11.19 35.22 20.87
CA TYR A 573 -10.30 34.52 19.94
C TYR A 573 -9.76 33.19 20.53
N ILE A 574 -9.65 32.16 19.69
CA ILE A 574 -9.07 30.84 20.04
C ILE A 574 -8.14 30.41 18.89
N ALA A 575 -6.93 29.96 19.23
CA ALA A 575 -5.94 29.47 18.25
C ALA A 575 -5.32 28.13 18.68
N LYS A 576 -5.17 27.22 17.72
CA LYS A 576 -4.35 26.00 17.77
C LYS A 576 -3.97 25.57 16.32
N PRO A 577 -2.97 24.70 16.11
CA PRO A 577 -1.77 25.16 15.41
C PRO A 577 -1.49 24.47 14.06
N ALA A 578 -0.85 25.21 13.15
CA ALA A 578 -0.47 24.72 11.82
C ALA A 578 0.88 23.96 11.81
N THR A 579 0.98 22.95 10.94
CA THR A 579 2.18 22.18 10.62
C THR A 579 3.11 22.91 9.64
N VAL A 580 4.19 22.25 9.22
CA VAL A 580 5.34 22.83 8.51
C VAL A 580 6.03 21.70 7.73
N ASP A 581 6.54 22.04 6.53
CA ASP A 581 7.23 21.14 5.61
C ASP A 581 8.75 21.38 5.58
N ASP A 582 9.45 20.49 4.88
CA ASP A 582 10.88 20.53 4.55
C ASP A 582 11.12 21.08 3.10
N ASP A 583 12.37 21.05 2.58
CA ASP A 583 12.72 21.30 1.16
C ASP A 583 13.66 20.17 0.62
N ASP A 584 13.58 19.86 -0.68
CA ASP A 584 14.24 18.75 -1.42
C ASP A 584 15.60 19.05 -2.10
N GLU A 585 16.29 18.00 -2.63
CA GLU A 585 17.16 17.92 -3.86
C GLU A 585 17.91 16.54 -3.90
N MET A 586 18.20 15.82 -5.03
CA MET A 586 17.63 15.72 -6.38
C MET A 586 18.26 14.54 -7.20
N THR A 587 17.46 13.74 -7.95
CA THR A 587 17.80 13.01 -9.23
C THR A 587 18.83 11.83 -9.31
N SER A 588 18.84 10.88 -10.29
CA SER A 588 17.82 10.29 -11.23
C SER A 588 18.40 9.19 -12.20
N ILE A 589 17.55 8.28 -12.76
CA ILE A 589 17.63 7.60 -14.12
C ILE A 589 18.68 6.45 -14.35
N PRO A 590 18.48 5.39 -15.22
CA PRO A 590 17.28 4.73 -15.82
C PRO A 590 17.17 3.16 -15.66
N PRO A 591 15.98 2.53 -15.91
CA PRO A 591 15.77 1.07 -16.00
C PRO A 591 15.49 0.51 -17.43
N PRO A 592 15.95 -0.72 -17.78
CA PRO A 592 15.06 -1.83 -18.24
C PRO A 592 15.63 -3.25 -17.86
N PRO A 593 15.19 -4.44 -18.36
CA PRO A 593 14.05 -4.83 -19.23
C PRO A 593 13.18 -6.02 -18.69
N GLU A 594 12.37 -6.66 -19.55
CA GLU A 594 11.48 -7.84 -19.33
C GLU A 594 11.70 -8.88 -20.48
N PRO A 595 11.43 -10.21 -20.37
CA PRO A 595 10.11 -10.85 -20.09
C PRO A 595 10.21 -12.20 -19.29
N PRO A 596 9.20 -13.11 -19.19
CA PRO A 596 7.79 -13.05 -19.61
C PRO A 596 6.75 -13.34 -18.48
N LEU A 597 5.47 -13.34 -18.88
CA LEU A 597 4.27 -13.54 -18.05
C LEU A 597 4.16 -14.92 -17.37
N VAL A 598 3.48 -14.93 -16.22
CA VAL A 598 2.83 -16.09 -15.58
C VAL A 598 1.39 -15.63 -15.22
N PRO A 599 0.34 -16.46 -15.32
CA PRO A 599 -1.05 -15.96 -15.32
C PRO A 599 -1.53 -15.34 -14.01
N ASP A 600 -2.53 -14.46 -14.14
CA ASP A 600 -3.42 -14.02 -13.05
C ASP A 600 -4.19 -15.20 -12.46
N ASP A 601 -4.48 -15.14 -11.15
CA ASP A 601 -5.47 -16.01 -10.51
C ASP A 601 -6.86 -15.39 -10.76
N SER A 602 -7.73 -16.10 -11.49
CA SER A 602 -9.07 -15.63 -11.83
C SER A 602 -10.02 -15.67 -10.63
N ASP A 603 -10.77 -14.58 -10.42
CA ASP A 603 -11.91 -14.57 -9.51
C ASP A 603 -12.95 -15.63 -9.90
N ASP A 604 -13.47 -16.34 -8.90
CA ASP A 604 -14.60 -17.28 -9.01
C ASP A 604 -15.61 -16.90 -7.93
N GLU A 605 -16.65 -16.15 -8.33
CA GLU A 605 -17.71 -15.63 -7.45
C GLU A 605 -18.52 -16.79 -6.86
N GLY A 606 -18.31 -17.07 -5.56
CA GLY A 606 -18.98 -18.13 -4.82
C GLY A 606 -19.58 -17.60 -3.52
N GLU A 607 -20.90 -17.60 -3.42
CA GLU A 607 -21.67 -17.12 -2.27
C GLU A 607 -21.21 -17.78 -0.95
N LEU A 608 -20.97 -16.96 0.08
CA LEU A 608 -20.58 -17.41 1.41
C LEU A 608 -21.75 -17.25 2.39
N GLU A 609 -22.27 -18.38 2.89
CA GLU A 609 -23.13 -18.37 4.08
C GLU A 609 -22.28 -18.02 5.31
N ASP A 610 -22.65 -16.95 6.02
CA ASP A 610 -21.85 -16.39 7.11
C ASP A 610 -21.96 -17.22 8.40
N SER A 611 -20.97 -17.12 9.28
CA SER A 611 -20.95 -17.84 10.57
C SER A 611 -19.97 -17.22 11.59
N PRO A 612 -20.30 -17.23 12.89
CA PRO A 612 -19.64 -16.40 13.91
C PRO A 612 -18.15 -16.73 14.09
N PRO A 613 -17.33 -15.75 14.54
CA PRO A 613 -15.86 -15.77 14.45
C PRO A 613 -15.21 -16.84 15.32
N SER A 614 -15.17 -18.08 14.82
CA SER A 614 -14.87 -19.27 15.61
C SER A 614 -13.91 -20.24 14.90
N VAL A 615 -12.67 -20.30 15.44
CA VAL A 615 -11.57 -21.21 15.04
C VAL A 615 -11.00 -20.93 13.63
N PRO A 616 -9.65 -20.80 13.46
CA PRO A 616 -9.06 -20.70 12.13
C PRO A 616 -9.34 -21.96 11.30
N VAL A 617 -9.82 -21.78 10.07
CA VAL A 617 -10.11 -22.90 9.16
C VAL A 617 -8.80 -23.50 8.64
N TYR A 618 -8.65 -24.83 8.77
CA TYR A 618 -7.43 -25.54 8.36
C TYR A 618 -7.63 -26.38 7.09
N VAL A 619 -6.81 -26.13 6.07
CA VAL A 619 -6.84 -26.85 4.79
C VAL A 619 -5.58 -27.69 4.61
N VAL A 620 -5.78 -29.00 4.49
CA VAL A 620 -4.76 -29.99 4.12
C VAL A 620 -5.16 -30.66 2.82
N ALA A 621 -4.22 -30.81 1.88
CA ALA A 621 -4.50 -31.34 0.54
C ALA A 621 -5.15 -32.74 0.57
N LYS A 622 -6.19 -32.96 -0.26
CA LYS A 622 -6.96 -34.22 -0.32
C LYS A 622 -6.08 -35.47 -0.56
N LYS A 623 -4.92 -35.33 -1.21
CA LYS A 623 -3.92 -36.40 -1.41
C LYS A 623 -2.60 -36.02 -0.71
N PRO A 624 -1.97 -36.91 0.08
CA PRO A 624 -0.69 -36.65 0.73
C PRO A 624 0.44 -36.51 -0.28
N GLY A 625 1.35 -35.55 -0.04
CA GLY A 625 2.49 -35.29 -0.90
C GLY A 625 3.58 -36.37 -0.84
N PHE A 626 3.56 -37.21 0.20
CA PHE A 626 4.33 -38.44 0.32
C PHE A 626 3.42 -39.51 0.99
N PRO A 627 2.78 -40.42 0.22
CA PRO A 627 1.68 -41.25 0.74
C PRO A 627 2.09 -42.40 1.67
N ASN A 628 3.34 -42.88 1.59
CA ASN A 628 3.78 -44.15 2.18
C ASN A 628 5.14 -44.00 2.89
N VAL A 629 5.31 -42.98 3.74
CA VAL A 629 6.59 -42.77 4.46
C VAL A 629 6.64 -43.66 5.69
N THR A 630 7.70 -44.45 5.87
CA THR A 630 7.88 -45.27 7.09
C THR A 630 8.30 -44.41 8.28
N ALA A 631 8.01 -44.87 9.50
CA ALA A 631 8.48 -44.20 10.72
C ALA A 631 10.02 -44.03 10.76
N THR A 632 10.78 -45.00 10.23
CA THR A 632 12.23 -44.85 10.03
C THR A 632 12.56 -43.67 9.11
N SER A 633 11.95 -43.58 7.92
CA SER A 633 12.19 -42.48 6.98
C SER A 633 11.68 -41.12 7.45
N ILE A 634 10.66 -41.09 8.33
CA ILE A 634 10.27 -39.88 9.05
C ILE A 634 11.40 -39.44 9.99
N SER A 635 11.95 -40.38 10.75
CA SER A 635 13.02 -40.11 11.72
C SER A 635 14.29 -39.61 11.04
N THR A 636 14.70 -40.20 9.91
CA THR A 636 15.90 -39.79 9.16
C THR A 636 15.66 -38.56 8.29
N ASP A 637 14.72 -38.62 7.35
CA ASP A 637 14.68 -37.69 6.22
C ASP A 637 14.06 -36.34 6.60
N PHE A 638 13.02 -36.39 7.45
CA PHE A 638 12.36 -35.21 8.00
C PHE A 638 13.06 -34.72 9.29
N ARG A 639 14.12 -35.41 9.74
CA ARG A 639 14.86 -35.14 10.97
C ARG A 639 13.92 -35.03 12.19
N ALA A 640 13.06 -36.03 12.37
CA ALA A 640 12.06 -36.12 13.43
C ALA A 640 12.37 -37.32 14.35
N PRO A 641 13.46 -37.26 15.15
CA PRO A 641 13.89 -38.39 15.98
C PRO A 641 12.80 -38.83 16.98
N ASP A 642 12.86 -40.09 17.39
CA ASP A 642 11.94 -40.67 18.38
C ASP A 642 10.43 -40.52 17.99
N PHE A 643 10.11 -40.38 16.69
CA PHE A 643 8.74 -40.14 16.18
C PHE A 643 7.68 -41.07 16.78
N LEU A 644 7.96 -42.38 16.86
CA LEU A 644 7.02 -43.37 17.43
C LEU A 644 6.80 -43.21 18.94
N LEU A 645 7.81 -42.74 19.69
CA LEU A 645 7.69 -42.45 21.12
C LEU A 645 6.72 -41.28 21.33
N HIS A 646 6.89 -40.21 20.55
CA HIS A 646 6.01 -39.05 20.59
C HIS A 646 4.59 -39.37 20.09
N LEU A 647 4.44 -40.26 19.11
CA LEU A 647 3.14 -40.71 18.62
C LEU A 647 2.42 -41.55 19.68
N SER A 648 3.10 -42.53 20.28
CA SER A 648 2.53 -43.36 21.35
C SER A 648 2.12 -42.52 22.56
N ALA A 649 2.94 -41.55 22.96
CA ALA A 649 2.61 -40.61 24.02
C ALA A 649 1.38 -39.74 23.68
N PHE A 650 1.24 -39.27 22.43
CA PHE A 650 0.06 -38.57 21.96
C PHE A 650 -1.20 -39.45 22.01
N LEU A 651 -1.14 -40.67 21.45
CA LEU A 651 -2.27 -41.61 21.44
C LEU A 651 -2.72 -41.95 22.87
N HIS A 652 -1.78 -42.24 23.78
CA HIS A 652 -2.09 -42.46 25.19
C HIS A 652 -2.75 -41.23 25.84
N SER A 653 -2.28 -40.00 25.55
CA SER A 653 -2.88 -38.76 26.07
C SER A 653 -4.31 -38.48 25.55
N LYS A 654 -4.70 -39.14 24.45
CA LYS A 654 -6.05 -39.10 23.86
C LYS A 654 -6.85 -40.38 24.13
N SER A 655 -6.34 -41.29 24.96
CA SER A 655 -6.92 -42.62 25.26
C SER A 655 -7.17 -43.50 24.03
N ILE A 656 -6.41 -43.29 22.95
CA ILE A 656 -6.47 -44.10 21.73
C ILE A 656 -5.51 -45.29 21.88
N ILE A 657 -6.05 -46.51 21.77
CA ILE A 657 -5.27 -47.75 21.73
C ILE A 657 -5.17 -48.19 20.27
N PRO A 658 -3.97 -48.28 19.66
CA PRO A 658 -3.83 -48.64 18.26
C PRO A 658 -4.13 -50.14 18.04
N PRO A 659 -5.00 -50.52 17.08
CA PRO A 659 -5.34 -51.93 16.82
C PRO A 659 -4.16 -52.79 16.33
N ILE A 660 -3.20 -52.16 15.65
CA ILE A 660 -1.92 -52.75 15.25
C ILE A 660 -0.80 -51.98 15.96
N GLU A 661 0.16 -52.69 16.54
CA GLU A 661 1.30 -52.09 17.24
C GLU A 661 2.14 -51.19 16.32
N LEU A 662 2.62 -50.06 16.85
CA LEU A 662 3.43 -49.09 16.12
C LEU A 662 4.86 -49.59 15.95
N SER A 663 5.31 -49.75 14.70
CA SER A 663 6.61 -50.32 14.37
C SER A 663 7.44 -49.38 13.47
N PRO A 664 8.78 -49.54 13.37
CA PRO A 664 9.61 -48.72 12.47
C PRO A 664 9.20 -48.79 10.98
N SER A 665 8.56 -49.89 10.57
CA SER A 665 8.03 -50.11 9.22
C SER A 665 6.59 -49.61 9.01
N SER A 666 5.89 -49.17 10.07
CA SER A 666 4.58 -48.52 9.96
C SER A 666 4.64 -47.32 9.01
N LYS A 667 3.67 -47.23 8.10
CA LYS A 667 3.61 -46.23 7.02
C LYS A 667 2.59 -45.15 7.32
N PHE A 668 2.94 -43.90 7.02
CA PHE A 668 2.12 -42.72 7.28
C PHE A 668 1.95 -41.86 6.02
N PRO A 669 0.75 -41.30 5.77
CA PRO A 669 0.53 -40.28 4.76
C PRO A 669 1.05 -38.93 5.25
N VAL A 670 2.11 -38.43 4.63
CA VAL A 670 2.78 -37.16 4.98
C VAL A 670 2.46 -36.07 3.95
N TYR A 671 2.15 -34.87 4.44
CA TYR A 671 1.74 -33.70 3.67
C TYR A 671 2.87 -32.66 3.63
N LYS A 672 3.02 -32.00 2.48
CA LYS A 672 4.08 -30.99 2.24
C LYS A 672 3.75 -29.62 2.83
N ARG A 673 2.46 -29.30 2.91
CA ARG A 673 1.92 -28.01 3.35
C ARG A 673 0.61 -28.17 4.12
N LEU A 674 0.40 -27.26 5.05
CA LEU A 674 -0.85 -26.94 5.74
C LEU A 674 -1.16 -25.48 5.42
N SER A 675 -2.39 -25.17 5.00
CA SER A 675 -2.86 -23.77 4.89
C SER A 675 -3.88 -23.51 5.99
N LEU A 676 -3.94 -22.29 6.49
CA LEU A 676 -4.88 -21.84 7.50
C LEU A 676 -5.35 -20.42 7.20
N THR A 677 -6.61 -20.13 7.51
CA THR A 677 -7.17 -18.78 7.35
C THR A 677 -7.02 -18.02 8.66
N LEU A 678 -6.32 -16.88 8.64
CA LEU A 678 -6.28 -15.94 9.74
C LEU A 678 -7.58 -15.11 9.73
N PRO A 679 -8.26 -14.94 10.90
CA PRO A 679 -9.42 -14.08 10.99
C PRO A 679 -9.05 -12.62 10.70
N ALA A 680 -10.01 -11.86 10.18
CA ALA A 680 -9.90 -10.42 10.05
C ALA A 680 -9.66 -9.76 11.42
N VAL A 681 -9.05 -8.56 11.41
CA VAL A 681 -8.78 -7.77 12.60
C VAL A 681 -9.10 -6.33 12.23
N SER A 682 -10.26 -5.82 12.65
CA SER A 682 -10.85 -4.58 12.11
C SER A 682 -9.92 -3.35 12.06
N ALA A 683 -9.05 -3.17 13.05
CA ALA A 683 -8.05 -2.10 13.06
C ALA A 683 -6.93 -2.24 12.01
N VAL A 684 -6.78 -3.40 11.37
CA VAL A 684 -5.65 -3.79 10.52
C VAL A 684 -6.09 -4.25 9.14
N THR A 685 -7.11 -5.10 9.05
CA THR A 685 -7.82 -5.36 7.80
C THR A 685 -9.19 -5.98 8.00
N SER A 686 -10.13 -5.61 7.13
CA SER A 686 -11.45 -6.23 7.00
C SER A 686 -11.41 -7.64 6.40
N LYS A 687 -10.34 -8.01 5.66
CA LYS A 687 -10.29 -9.25 4.86
C LYS A 687 -9.47 -10.36 5.54
N THR A 688 -9.93 -11.61 5.42
CA THR A 688 -9.21 -12.76 5.99
C THR A 688 -7.89 -13.03 5.24
N VAL A 689 -6.84 -13.45 5.95
CA VAL A 689 -5.51 -13.62 5.36
C VAL A 689 -5.10 -15.09 5.34
N GLY A 690 -4.85 -15.62 4.15
CA GLY A 690 -4.30 -16.96 3.97
C GLY A 690 -2.85 -17.08 4.45
N ASP A 691 -2.59 -18.08 5.29
CA ASP A 691 -1.27 -18.39 5.84
C ASP A 691 -0.90 -19.85 5.52
N THR A 692 0.36 -20.12 5.13
CA THR A 692 0.79 -21.44 4.60
C THR A 692 2.09 -21.90 5.25
N ILE A 693 2.00 -23.02 5.96
CA ILE A 693 3.07 -23.69 6.69
C ILE A 693 3.59 -24.86 5.87
N THR A 694 4.91 -24.95 5.71
CA THR A 694 5.61 -25.95 4.89
C THR A 694 6.48 -26.88 5.75
N ALA A 695 6.35 -28.19 5.51
CA ALA A 695 7.17 -29.23 6.14
C ALA A 695 7.58 -30.28 5.08
N VAL A 696 8.80 -30.14 4.56
CA VAL A 696 9.30 -30.92 3.43
C VAL A 696 10.74 -31.35 3.68
N LYS A 697 11.02 -32.65 3.58
CA LYS A 697 12.38 -33.19 3.66
C LYS A 697 13.30 -32.65 2.56
N ALA A 698 14.61 -32.73 2.78
CA ALA A 698 15.57 -32.47 1.71
C ALA A 698 15.39 -33.49 0.57
N GLU A 699 15.55 -33.05 -0.68
CA GLU A 699 15.59 -33.93 -1.85
C GLU A 699 16.93 -33.81 -2.57
N GLY A 700 17.52 -34.95 -2.94
CA GLY A 700 18.70 -34.98 -3.81
C GLY A 700 18.39 -34.46 -5.22
N MET A 701 19.46 -34.23 -5.99
CA MET A 701 19.37 -33.86 -7.39
C MET A 701 18.57 -34.91 -8.18
N LYS A 702 17.60 -34.48 -8.99
CA LYS A 702 16.71 -35.34 -9.78
C LYS A 702 16.86 -35.03 -11.26
N ILE A 703 17.42 -35.96 -12.01
CA ILE A 703 17.41 -35.92 -13.47
C ILE A 703 16.05 -36.42 -13.94
N THR A 704 15.34 -35.60 -14.72
CA THR A 704 14.08 -35.96 -15.40
C THR A 704 14.25 -35.76 -16.90
N PRO A 705 13.49 -36.44 -17.78
CA PRO A 705 13.73 -36.40 -19.24
C PRO A 705 13.74 -35.00 -19.86
N THR A 706 13.05 -34.03 -19.24
CA THR A 706 12.95 -32.65 -19.71
C THR A 706 13.76 -31.63 -18.88
N ALA A 707 14.29 -32.01 -17.71
CA ALA A 707 15.00 -31.08 -16.83
C ALA A 707 15.88 -31.77 -15.77
N VAL A 708 17.02 -31.16 -15.47
CA VAL A 708 17.81 -31.47 -14.27
C VAL A 708 17.33 -30.58 -13.12
N LYS A 709 16.70 -31.18 -12.11
CA LYS A 709 16.28 -30.45 -10.89
C LYS A 709 17.41 -30.52 -9.86
N PRO A 710 17.95 -29.38 -9.38
CA PRO A 710 19.03 -29.37 -8.41
C PRO A 710 18.58 -29.92 -7.05
N ALA A 711 19.54 -30.31 -6.21
CA ALA A 711 19.24 -30.73 -4.85
C ALA A 711 18.60 -29.58 -4.05
N THR A 712 17.63 -29.91 -3.20
CA THR A 712 16.88 -28.95 -2.38
C THR A 712 17.06 -29.24 -0.90
N HIS A 713 17.29 -28.18 -0.11
CA HIS A 713 17.33 -28.28 1.34
C HIS A 713 15.93 -28.51 1.92
N GLY A 714 15.85 -29.23 3.04
CA GLY A 714 14.59 -29.47 3.73
C GLY A 714 14.03 -28.17 4.31
N ARG A 715 12.75 -27.91 4.07
CA ARG A 715 12.06 -26.70 4.55
C ARG A 715 11.12 -27.07 5.68
N PHE A 716 11.35 -26.48 6.84
CA PHE A 716 10.67 -26.76 8.10
C PHE A 716 10.32 -25.42 8.76
N ASP A 717 9.13 -24.92 8.47
CA ASP A 717 8.70 -23.59 8.88
C ASP A 717 8.47 -23.47 10.40
N THR A 718 8.53 -22.24 10.91
CA THR A 718 8.27 -21.92 12.31
C THR A 718 6.85 -21.41 12.51
N ILE A 719 6.27 -21.78 13.64
CA ILE A 719 4.85 -21.63 13.94
C ILE A 719 4.63 -21.19 15.40
N LEU A 720 3.47 -20.59 15.64
CA LEU A 720 3.00 -20.20 16.95
C LEU A 720 1.91 -21.17 17.42
N VAL A 721 2.10 -21.81 18.58
CA VAL A 721 1.22 -22.87 19.10
C VAL A 721 0.54 -22.42 20.39
N ARG A 722 -0.75 -22.70 20.51
CA ARG A 722 -1.51 -22.55 21.75
C ARG A 722 -1.27 -23.77 22.64
N THR A 723 -0.60 -23.56 23.77
CA THR A 723 -0.24 -24.62 24.74
C THR A 723 -1.27 -24.77 25.86
N HIS A 724 -1.98 -23.70 26.19
CA HIS A 724 -3.14 -23.64 27.09
C HIS A 724 -4.03 -22.47 26.67
N PRO A 725 -5.32 -22.43 27.08
CA PRO A 725 -6.16 -21.23 26.94
C PRO A 725 -5.50 -20.02 27.62
N ARG A 726 -5.74 -18.83 27.08
CA ARG A 726 -5.35 -17.56 27.72
C ARG A 726 -6.21 -17.36 28.98
N GLY A 727 -5.60 -17.01 30.10
CA GLY A 727 -6.34 -16.68 31.33
C GLY A 727 -7.05 -15.33 31.28
N ASP A 728 -8.09 -15.16 32.10
CA ASP A 728 -8.76 -13.86 32.28
C ASP A 728 -7.75 -12.83 32.82
N GLY A 729 -7.73 -11.64 32.20
CA GLY A 729 -6.76 -10.60 32.50
C GLY A 729 -5.29 -10.95 32.15
N ALA A 730 -5.00 -12.09 31.51
CA ALA A 730 -3.64 -12.45 31.13
C ALA A 730 -3.16 -11.70 29.87
N SER A 731 -1.85 -11.66 29.65
CA SER A 731 -1.21 -11.05 28.48
C SER A 731 -1.76 -11.59 27.14
N PRO A 732 -1.83 -10.79 26.05
CA PRO A 732 -2.26 -11.28 24.73
C PRO A 732 -1.44 -12.46 24.19
N VAL A 733 -0.16 -12.56 24.61
CA VAL A 733 0.75 -13.66 24.24
C VAL A 733 0.71 -14.84 25.23
N ASP A 734 -0.16 -14.81 26.23
CA ASP A 734 -0.32 -15.91 27.19
C ASP A 734 -0.80 -17.20 26.50
N GLY A 735 -0.35 -18.34 27.01
CA GLY A 735 -0.54 -19.64 26.37
C GLY A 735 0.22 -19.86 25.05
N LEU A 736 0.87 -18.85 24.45
CA LEU A 736 1.57 -18.98 23.17
C LEU A 736 3.03 -19.43 23.32
N ARG A 737 3.46 -20.30 22.39
CA ARG A 737 4.84 -20.78 22.33
C ARG A 737 5.26 -21.06 20.89
N VAL A 738 6.49 -20.69 20.54
CA VAL A 738 7.06 -20.94 19.20
C VAL A 738 7.51 -22.40 19.09
N ALA A 739 7.26 -23.00 17.93
CA ALA A 739 7.72 -24.33 17.53
C ALA A 739 8.14 -24.36 16.05
N ARG A 740 8.80 -25.44 15.62
CA ARG A 740 9.16 -25.70 14.21
C ARG A 740 8.52 -26.99 13.74
N VAL A 741 7.84 -26.98 12.59
CA VAL A 741 7.14 -28.16 12.06
C VAL A 741 8.10 -29.02 11.25
N LYS A 742 8.24 -30.30 11.63
CA LYS A 742 9.08 -31.26 10.89
C LYS A 742 8.27 -32.20 10.02
N VAL A 743 7.06 -32.57 10.46
CA VAL A 743 6.18 -33.52 9.75
C VAL A 743 4.74 -33.06 9.93
N ILE A 744 3.96 -33.07 8.85
CA ILE A 744 2.50 -32.95 8.87
C ILE A 744 1.95 -34.27 8.33
N PHE A 745 1.10 -34.98 9.08
CA PHE A 745 0.62 -36.32 8.71
C PHE A 745 -0.81 -36.57 9.18
N ARG A 746 -1.43 -37.67 8.74
CA ARG A 746 -2.65 -38.21 9.36
C ARG A 746 -2.38 -39.59 9.95
N LEU A 747 -3.08 -39.92 11.03
CA LEU A 747 -3.05 -41.27 11.60
C LEU A 747 -3.75 -42.24 10.62
N PRO A 748 -3.11 -43.34 10.19
CA PRO A 748 -3.77 -44.37 9.39
C PRO A 748 -4.78 -45.14 10.26
N GLU A 749 -5.96 -45.44 9.71
CA GLU A 749 -7.08 -46.07 10.44
C GLU A 749 -6.70 -47.37 11.18
N PHE A 750 -5.78 -48.16 10.61
CA PHE A 750 -5.26 -49.40 11.21
C PHE A 750 -4.37 -49.20 12.47
N HIS A 751 -3.96 -47.96 12.75
CA HIS A 751 -3.34 -47.53 14.01
C HIS A 751 -4.29 -46.66 14.86
N GLY A 752 -5.60 -46.65 14.55
CA GLY A 752 -6.64 -45.87 15.22
C GLY A 752 -7.12 -44.67 14.40
N THR A 753 -8.17 -44.01 14.89
CA THR A 753 -8.81 -42.88 14.19
C THR A 753 -8.63 -41.59 15.00
N TYR A 754 -8.20 -40.51 14.33
CA TYR A 754 -8.23 -39.14 14.82
C TYR A 754 -8.72 -38.24 13.69
N PRO A 755 -9.65 -37.29 13.91
CA PRO A 755 -10.33 -36.57 12.83
C PRO A 755 -9.42 -35.56 12.10
N GLU A 756 -8.49 -34.94 12.83
CA GLU A 756 -7.61 -33.90 12.31
C GLU A 756 -6.27 -34.47 11.79
N ALA A 757 -5.51 -33.65 11.06
CA ALA A 757 -4.10 -33.94 10.86
C ALA A 757 -3.28 -33.68 12.14
N LEU A 758 -2.13 -34.33 12.23
CA LEU A 758 -1.17 -34.21 13.31
C LEU A 758 0.13 -33.59 12.80
N ALA A 759 0.81 -32.83 13.66
CA ALA A 759 2.11 -32.26 13.38
C ALA A 759 3.15 -32.75 14.39
N TYR A 760 4.28 -33.28 13.92
CA TYR A 760 5.48 -33.41 14.76
C TYR A 760 6.18 -32.06 14.78
N ILE A 761 6.46 -31.56 15.98
CA ILE A 761 7.05 -30.24 16.20
C ILE A 761 8.25 -30.31 17.16
N GLU A 762 9.22 -29.41 16.92
CA GLU A 762 10.34 -29.12 17.83
C GLU A 762 10.07 -27.80 18.55
N TRP A 763 10.10 -27.80 19.88
CA TRP A 763 9.79 -26.61 20.67
C TRP A 763 10.96 -25.61 20.75
N PHE A 764 10.65 -24.32 20.76
CA PHE A 764 11.52 -23.29 21.33
C PHE A 764 11.21 -23.10 22.83
N ARG A 765 12.03 -22.33 23.55
CA ARG A 765 11.74 -21.89 24.92
C ARG A 765 10.45 -21.03 24.94
N PRO A 766 9.71 -20.98 26.06
CA PRO A 766 8.56 -20.10 26.21
C PRO A 766 8.92 -18.63 25.96
N LEU A 767 7.92 -17.83 25.56
CA LEU A 767 8.06 -16.38 25.50
C LEU A 767 8.26 -15.83 26.92
N THR A 768 9.14 -14.85 27.07
CA THR A 768 9.43 -14.19 28.36
C THR A 768 9.12 -12.69 28.26
N GLN A 769 10.10 -11.81 28.45
CA GLN A 769 9.95 -10.37 28.19
C GLN A 769 10.56 -10.02 26.81
N PRO A 770 10.05 -9.00 26.11
CA PRO A 770 10.73 -8.43 24.95
C PRO A 770 12.09 -7.82 25.33
N VAL A 771 13.04 -7.82 24.40
CA VAL A 771 14.29 -7.07 24.54
C VAL A 771 13.98 -5.56 24.47
N PRO A 772 14.36 -4.73 25.46
CA PRO A 772 13.84 -3.37 25.61
C PRO A 772 14.00 -2.47 24.37
N ASP A 773 15.19 -2.43 23.78
CA ASP A 773 15.51 -1.46 22.71
C ASP A 773 14.86 -1.78 21.36
N ILE A 774 14.49 -3.05 21.12
CA ILE A 774 13.89 -3.53 19.85
C ILE A 774 12.44 -4.03 19.98
N GLY A 775 11.93 -4.25 21.19
CA GLY A 775 10.56 -4.74 21.42
C GLY A 775 10.25 -6.15 20.92
N MET A 776 11.26 -6.96 20.55
CA MET A 776 11.10 -8.33 20.08
C MET A 776 11.34 -9.37 21.20
N TYR A 777 10.60 -10.49 21.17
CA TYR A 777 10.82 -11.60 22.10
C TYR A 777 12.01 -12.47 21.64
N GLN A 778 13.01 -12.68 22.49
CA GLN A 778 14.09 -13.62 22.21
C GLN A 778 13.69 -15.05 22.61
N VAL A 779 13.88 -16.01 21.69
CA VAL A 779 13.63 -17.44 21.87
C VAL A 779 14.87 -18.25 21.49
N ALA A 780 15.03 -19.43 22.07
CA ALA A 780 16.09 -20.38 21.71
C ALA A 780 15.50 -21.79 21.59
N PRO A 781 16.11 -22.73 20.84
CA PRO A 781 15.65 -24.12 20.80
C PRO A 781 15.52 -24.70 22.22
N SER A 782 14.42 -25.39 22.49
CA SER A 782 14.21 -26.11 23.75
C SER A 782 14.84 -27.49 23.63
N THR A 783 15.72 -27.83 24.57
CA THR A 783 16.32 -29.16 24.66
C THR A 783 15.92 -29.86 25.96
N ARG A 784 15.94 -31.19 25.93
CA ARG A 784 15.74 -32.06 27.10
C ARG A 784 16.70 -33.23 26.96
N ASN A 785 17.51 -33.51 27.99
CA ASN A 785 18.54 -34.55 27.98
C ASN A 785 19.46 -34.45 26.73
N HIS A 786 19.88 -33.22 26.38
CA HIS A 786 20.68 -32.88 25.19
C HIS A 786 20.05 -33.20 23.81
N ARG A 787 18.80 -33.66 23.75
CA ARG A 787 18.02 -33.80 22.50
C ARG A 787 17.06 -32.62 22.30
N PRO A 788 16.56 -32.37 21.08
CA PRO A 788 15.43 -31.46 20.86
C PRO A 788 14.22 -31.85 21.70
N ASN A 789 13.54 -30.87 22.27
CA ASN A 789 12.29 -31.08 23.00
C ASN A 789 11.14 -31.16 21.98
N SER A 790 10.81 -32.37 21.55
CA SER A 790 9.80 -32.61 20.51
C SER A 790 8.47 -33.12 21.08
N THR A 791 7.38 -32.90 20.36
CA THR A 791 6.06 -33.50 20.63
C THR A 791 5.27 -33.66 19.33
N ILE A 792 4.25 -34.51 19.34
CA ILE A 792 3.18 -34.49 18.34
C ILE A 792 1.97 -33.72 18.91
N ILE A 793 1.41 -32.84 18.10
CA ILE A 793 0.21 -32.04 18.40
C ILE A 793 -0.85 -32.20 17.30
N PRO A 794 -2.14 -31.96 17.58
CA PRO A 794 -3.15 -31.68 16.55
C PRO A 794 -2.81 -30.39 15.80
N ILE A 795 -3.20 -30.28 14.53
CA ILE A 795 -3.02 -29.02 13.79
C ILE A 795 -3.87 -27.86 14.35
N THR A 796 -4.98 -28.15 15.04
CA THR A 796 -5.84 -27.14 15.70
C THR A 796 -5.16 -26.39 16.86
N ASN A 797 -4.03 -26.89 17.37
CA ASN A 797 -3.21 -26.14 18.31
C ASN A 797 -2.34 -25.05 17.64
N ILE A 798 -2.24 -25.03 16.30
CA ILE A 798 -1.38 -24.11 15.54
C ILE A 798 -2.14 -22.81 15.24
N VAL A 799 -1.74 -21.71 15.86
CA VAL A 799 -2.43 -20.41 15.76
C VAL A 799 -2.10 -19.67 14.47
N ARG A 800 -0.84 -19.75 14.02
CA ARG A 800 -0.31 -19.12 12.78
C ARG A 800 1.10 -19.60 12.48
N SER A 801 1.61 -19.35 11.27
CA SER A 801 3.05 -19.30 11.03
C SER A 801 3.68 -18.09 11.72
N CYS A 802 5.00 -18.11 11.93
CA CYS A 802 5.76 -16.96 12.40
C CYS A 802 7.16 -16.93 11.78
N HIS A 803 7.81 -15.76 11.77
CA HIS A 803 9.17 -15.59 11.29
C HIS A 803 10.14 -15.43 12.46
N LEU A 804 11.30 -16.07 12.37
CA LEU A 804 12.40 -15.95 13.32
C LEU A 804 13.59 -15.24 12.67
N ILE A 805 14.06 -14.17 13.29
CA ILE A 805 15.29 -13.47 12.89
C ILE A 805 16.44 -14.05 13.73
N PRO A 806 17.57 -14.48 13.16
CA PRO A 806 18.71 -14.95 13.95
C PRO A 806 19.24 -13.86 14.89
N VAL A 807 19.63 -14.21 16.12
CA VAL A 807 20.35 -13.26 16.98
C VAL A 807 21.80 -13.22 16.54
N PHE A 808 22.18 -12.11 15.91
CA PHE A 808 23.55 -11.86 15.47
C PHE A 808 24.43 -11.39 16.62
N GLY A 809 25.74 -11.63 16.50
CA GLY A 809 26.76 -11.13 17.43
C GLY A 809 27.23 -9.72 17.06
N HIS A 810 28.48 -9.39 17.39
CA HIS A 810 29.15 -8.20 16.86
C HIS A 810 29.52 -8.37 15.38
N VAL A 811 29.93 -9.57 15.00
CA VAL A 811 30.14 -9.99 13.61
C VAL A 811 29.34 -11.28 13.39
N SER A 812 28.77 -11.45 12.20
CA SER A 812 27.93 -12.61 11.88
C SER A 812 28.76 -13.80 11.42
N ASP A 813 28.31 -15.00 11.79
CA ASP A 813 28.86 -16.26 11.29
C ASP A 813 28.54 -16.39 9.79
N THR A 814 29.56 -16.28 8.94
CA THR A 814 29.44 -16.33 7.48
C THR A 814 29.05 -17.71 6.94
N THR A 815 28.99 -18.74 7.79
CA THR A 815 28.41 -20.05 7.43
C THR A 815 26.90 -20.09 7.57
N TRP A 816 26.27 -19.07 8.16
CA TRP A 816 24.81 -18.97 8.28
C TRP A 816 24.20 -18.62 6.92
N THR A 817 23.21 -19.41 6.53
CA THR A 817 22.46 -19.24 5.28
C THR A 817 20.99 -19.48 5.57
N SER A 818 20.08 -18.84 4.85
CA SER A 818 18.63 -19.00 5.03
C SER A 818 18.15 -20.45 5.08
N ALA A 819 18.79 -21.36 4.32
CA ALA A 819 18.49 -22.78 4.31
C ALA A 819 18.99 -23.59 5.53
N ARG A 820 19.83 -23.01 6.40
CA ARG A 820 20.52 -23.72 7.50
C ARG A 820 20.51 -22.98 8.84
N VAL A 821 20.28 -21.67 8.86
CA VAL A 821 20.40 -20.85 10.07
C VAL A 821 19.47 -21.29 11.21
N LEU A 822 18.29 -21.85 10.89
CA LEU A 822 17.36 -22.47 11.85
C LEU A 822 17.92 -23.75 12.51
N ASP A 823 18.99 -24.33 11.97
CA ASP A 823 19.74 -25.45 12.54
C ASP A 823 21.05 -25.00 13.23
N GLN A 824 21.56 -23.81 12.91
CA GLN A 824 22.89 -23.31 13.33
C GLN A 824 22.83 -22.26 14.45
N SER A 825 21.89 -21.32 14.39
CA SER A 825 21.87 -20.16 15.31
C SER A 825 21.33 -20.55 16.69
N PRO A 826 21.97 -20.13 17.80
CA PRO A 826 21.60 -20.56 19.15
C PRO A 826 20.32 -19.89 19.69
N SER A 827 19.95 -18.73 19.15
CA SER A 827 18.74 -17.99 19.55
C SER A 827 18.27 -17.07 18.44
N PHE A 828 16.98 -16.71 18.48
CA PHE A 828 16.28 -15.95 17.46
C PHE A 828 15.36 -14.91 18.12
N TYR A 829 15.12 -13.80 17.44
CA TYR A 829 14.01 -12.90 17.75
C TYR A 829 12.75 -13.35 17.01
N LEU A 830 11.64 -13.44 17.73
CA LEU A 830 10.31 -13.60 17.14
C LEU A 830 9.89 -12.28 16.49
N ASN A 831 9.70 -12.29 15.17
CA ASN A 831 9.47 -11.08 14.39
C ASN A 831 8.01 -10.60 14.48
N PRO A 832 7.71 -9.40 15.01
CA PRO A 832 6.38 -8.82 14.96
C PRO A 832 6.06 -8.14 13.62
N TYR A 833 7.08 -7.71 12.84
CA TYR A 833 6.92 -6.89 11.64
C TYR A 833 6.66 -7.70 10.35
N LEU A 834 6.31 -8.99 10.47
CA LEU A 834 6.10 -9.88 9.32
C LEU A 834 4.82 -9.56 8.53
N ARG A 835 3.75 -9.26 9.27
CA ARG A 835 2.39 -8.92 8.85
C ARG A 835 1.83 -7.95 9.89
N HIS A 836 0.94 -7.03 9.49
CA HIS A 836 0.26 -6.14 10.45
C HIS A 836 -0.53 -6.92 11.53
N HIS A 837 -1.04 -8.12 11.22
CA HIS A 837 -1.63 -9.07 12.17
C HIS A 837 -0.67 -9.55 13.29
N ASP A 838 0.63 -9.61 13.01
CA ASP A 838 1.65 -9.98 14.00
C ASP A 838 2.07 -8.76 14.81
N PHE A 839 2.20 -7.59 14.17
CA PHE A 839 2.47 -6.32 14.84
C PHE A 839 1.36 -5.98 15.85
N TYR A 840 0.09 -6.12 15.43
CA TYR A 840 -1.07 -5.91 16.29
C TYR A 840 -1.05 -6.82 17.53
N LEU A 841 -0.72 -8.11 17.36
CA LEU A 841 -0.65 -9.08 18.45
C LEU A 841 0.55 -8.84 19.39
N PHE A 842 1.74 -8.65 18.84
CA PHE A 842 3.00 -8.66 19.60
C PHE A 842 3.50 -7.29 20.06
N ARG A 843 3.07 -6.20 19.37
CA ARG A 843 3.37 -4.81 19.74
C ARG A 843 2.12 -4.14 20.32
N TYR A 844 1.09 -3.87 19.52
CA TYR A 844 -0.04 -3.03 19.94
C TYR A 844 -0.82 -3.56 21.16
N LEU A 845 -1.35 -4.79 21.09
CA LEU A 845 -2.12 -5.37 22.20
C LEU A 845 -1.27 -5.58 23.46
N VAL A 846 0.02 -5.88 23.31
CA VAL A 846 0.96 -6.04 24.43
C VAL A 846 1.27 -4.70 25.09
N ASP A 847 1.55 -3.67 24.30
CA ASP A 847 1.81 -2.31 24.79
C ASP A 847 0.56 -1.70 25.44
N LEU A 848 -0.65 -2.00 24.94
CA LEU A 848 -1.92 -1.67 25.59
C LEU A 848 -2.09 -2.39 26.94
N TYR A 849 -1.89 -3.71 26.98
CA TYR A 849 -1.99 -4.51 28.19
C TYR A 849 -1.04 -4.01 29.29
N ASN A 850 0.22 -3.74 28.92
CA ASN A 850 1.22 -3.17 29.83
C ASN A 850 0.78 -1.79 30.35
N SER A 851 0.27 -0.91 29.47
CA SER A 851 -0.19 0.43 29.86
C SER A 851 -1.36 0.38 30.86
N LYS A 852 -2.37 -0.48 30.62
CA LYS A 852 -3.51 -0.65 31.53
C LYS A 852 -3.07 -1.24 32.88
N LYS A 853 -2.13 -2.19 32.87
CA LYS A 853 -1.54 -2.78 34.09
C LYS A 853 -0.73 -1.76 34.91
N GLU A 854 0.08 -0.92 34.27
CA GLU A 854 0.81 0.16 34.94
C GLU A 854 -0.12 1.23 35.54
N GLU A 855 -1.22 1.56 34.86
CA GLU A 855 -2.24 2.46 35.39
C GLU A 855 -2.95 1.86 36.62
N GLU A 856 -3.31 0.58 36.57
CA GLU A 856 -3.89 -0.10 37.73
C GLU A 856 -2.91 -0.15 38.92
N GLU A 857 -1.65 -0.52 38.68
CA GLU A 857 -0.61 -0.49 39.72
C GLU A 857 -0.40 0.92 40.30
N ARG A 858 -0.45 1.97 39.46
CA ARG A 858 -0.42 3.38 39.90
C ARG A 858 -1.66 3.73 40.74
N ARG A 859 -2.88 3.32 40.34
CA ARG A 859 -4.12 3.54 41.10
C ARG A 859 -4.12 2.78 42.42
N VAL A 860 -3.62 1.55 42.46
CA VAL A 860 -3.45 0.76 43.69
C VAL A 860 -2.40 1.41 44.61
N ARG A 861 -1.27 1.90 44.07
CA ARG A 861 -0.26 2.63 44.84
C ARG A 861 -0.82 3.91 45.45
N MET A 862 -1.58 4.71 44.69
CA MET A 862 -2.25 5.90 45.23
C MET A 862 -3.31 5.55 46.28
N ARG A 863 -4.12 4.52 46.07
CA ARG A 863 -5.07 4.01 47.08
C ARG A 863 -4.39 3.53 48.37
N ARG A 864 -3.18 2.94 48.28
CA ARG A 864 -2.37 2.56 49.45
C ARG A 864 -1.80 3.78 50.17
N MET A 865 -1.23 4.75 49.45
CA MET A 865 -0.70 5.98 50.05
C MET A 865 -1.82 6.81 50.73
N GLY A 866 -2.99 6.95 50.08
CA GLY A 866 -4.16 7.60 50.66
C GLY A 866 -4.85 6.85 51.81
N ARG A 867 -4.45 5.60 52.09
CA ARG A 867 -4.81 4.82 53.29
C ARG A 867 -3.72 4.82 54.38
N ALA A 868 -2.52 5.31 54.07
CA ALA A 868 -1.42 5.49 55.02
C ALA A 868 -1.27 6.96 55.49
N ALA A 869 -1.92 7.88 54.80
CA ALA A 869 -2.10 9.29 55.18
C ALA A 869 -3.46 9.57 55.88
N ARG A 870 -4.13 8.52 56.34
CA ARG A 870 -5.35 8.52 57.15
C ARG A 870 -5.14 7.63 58.36
#